data_AF-A0A418APS0-F1
#
_entry.id   AF-A0A418APS0-F1
#
_cell.length_a   1.000
_cell.length_b   1.000
_cell.length_c   1.000
_cell.angle_alpha   90.00
_cell.angle_beta   90.00
_cell.angle_gamma   90.00
#
_symmetry.space_group_name_H-M   'P 1'
#
loop_
_entity.id
_entity.type
_entity.pdbx_description
1 polymer ?
#
loop_
_entity_poly.entity_id
_entity_poly.type
_entity_poly.pdbx_seq_one_letter_code
_entity_poly.pdbx_strand_id
1 'polypeptide(L)'
;MQGRRMSVDSSTNTAWTLTVDESWLVPPTCVSILPSSNFTLDGNILGDKHTITLVNSSPSRHIVYKLKVPSKCRSWYAITPNQGILRPNESLPIVVEVAAAAPASVLEAMPLHSSTTIEHAFRLEMIFATDAVVDQLEYLDYCEQHRVQITLWEKALPSSVQHSMVHCKVHCSRLACLDTSVLQHHLDRSQQTDDDKRRREHRGSLSCLTRRQAHGASLVLTNTSPSNTLMYKIKSNCGLTATPSFGFINPYGSIAVHVTPRRHATNKNDLLRIESMPAVDVDTHVKRDQSRTLDDIRRIVQAAWPTIDPQFKTTQTMYPWEGDARRVLPSVHLFASERSAGKTVETPYGPLTVKLFSVDAARVMDYVFLAVSGSFALEHAEAIAAPGGAIVIDNSSAFRMEARVPLVIPEINGDTIGSRRLIANPNCTTAVAAMALWPLHCHFKIEKMIVSTYQAASGAGIEGMTELIESTKASLNGAAPSNAVFAHPLAFNVIPHIDAFQPNGYTKEEMKVTWETNKIFGESTMKISCTAVRIPILRAHSEAITIQTARPITADAARYSPCIGVCLMYVVEISRELLRQADGVDLVDDPANKVYPMPLNATAKYNVEVGRIRQSVVFDDHGLDLFVSGDQLLRGAALNAVLIAEYIAKPYPSKFTKQ
;
A
#
# COMPACT_ATOMS: atom_id res chain seq x y z
N MET A 1 -71.76 -24.47 -17.80
CA MET A 1 -71.80 -23.01 -17.97
C MET A 1 -70.54 -22.60 -18.71
N GLN A 2 -70.70 -21.88 -19.83
CA GLN A 2 -69.63 -21.48 -20.75
C GLN A 2 -68.82 -20.30 -20.20
N GLY A 3 -67.49 -20.29 -20.35
CA GLY A 3 -66.63 -19.19 -19.88
C GLY A 3 -65.18 -19.20 -20.40
N ARG A 4 -65.02 -19.09 -21.73
CA ARG A 4 -63.89 -18.57 -22.57
C ARG A 4 -62.40 -18.90 -22.26
N ARG A 5 -61.75 -19.56 -23.24
CA ARG A 5 -60.29 -19.63 -23.47
C ARG A 5 -59.71 -18.28 -23.95
N MET A 6 -58.47 -17.97 -23.58
CA MET A 6 -57.66 -16.93 -24.25
C MET A 6 -57.39 -17.32 -25.71
N SER A 7 -57.67 -16.40 -26.65
CA SER A 7 -57.22 -16.52 -28.05
C SER A 7 -56.50 -15.24 -28.47
N VAL A 8 -55.34 -15.39 -29.11
CA VAL A 8 -54.59 -14.32 -29.76
C VAL A 8 -55.14 -14.16 -31.17
N ASP A 9 -55.54 -12.94 -31.55
CA ASP A 9 -55.79 -12.59 -32.95
C ASP A 9 -54.44 -12.27 -33.60
N SER A 10 -53.96 -13.15 -34.48
CA SER A 10 -52.66 -13.05 -35.14
C SER A 10 -52.58 -11.95 -36.21
N SER A 11 -53.66 -11.18 -36.42
CA SER A 11 -53.68 -10.11 -37.44
C SER A 11 -53.25 -8.74 -36.93
N THR A 12 -53.22 -8.51 -35.61
CA THR A 12 -52.69 -7.28 -35.02
C THR A 12 -51.86 -7.62 -33.79
N ASN A 13 -50.54 -7.42 -33.83
CA ASN A 13 -49.60 -7.63 -32.71
C ASN A 13 -49.87 -6.69 -31.49
N THR A 14 -51.12 -6.28 -31.25
CA THR A 14 -51.48 -5.22 -30.30
C THR A 14 -52.80 -5.42 -29.54
N ALA A 15 -53.58 -6.49 -29.75
CA ALA A 15 -54.86 -6.67 -29.04
C ALA A 15 -54.91 -7.97 -28.21
N TRP A 16 -54.78 -7.83 -26.88
CA TRP A 16 -54.90 -8.93 -25.90
C TRP A 16 -56.28 -8.91 -25.24
N THR A 17 -57.05 -9.99 -25.35
CA THR A 17 -58.37 -10.10 -24.67
C THR A 17 -58.28 -11.09 -23.51
N LEU A 18 -58.01 -10.59 -22.31
CA LEU A 18 -58.02 -11.39 -21.08
C LEU A 18 -59.45 -11.51 -20.54
N THR A 19 -59.94 -12.73 -20.31
CA THR A 19 -61.23 -12.99 -19.65
C THR A 19 -60.94 -13.61 -18.29
N VAL A 20 -61.33 -12.95 -17.20
CA VAL A 20 -61.11 -13.42 -15.82
C VAL A 20 -62.33 -14.24 -15.37
N ASP A 21 -62.09 -15.42 -14.79
CA ASP A 21 -63.12 -16.37 -14.35
C ASP A 21 -63.42 -16.20 -12.84
N GLU A 22 -64.63 -16.54 -12.39
CA GLU A 22 -65.06 -16.40 -10.98
C GLU A 22 -64.37 -17.41 -10.03
N SER A 23 -63.64 -18.39 -10.58
CA SER A 23 -62.84 -19.38 -9.84
C SER A 23 -61.60 -18.79 -9.11
N TRP A 24 -61.41 -17.48 -9.20
CA TRP A 24 -60.31 -16.71 -8.61
C TRP A 24 -60.58 -16.24 -7.17
N LEU A 25 -61.61 -16.79 -6.51
CA LEU A 25 -62.05 -16.38 -5.18
C LEU A 25 -61.62 -17.38 -4.07
N VAL A 26 -60.83 -16.85 -3.09
CA VAL A 26 -60.60 -17.28 -1.66
C VAL A 26 -59.66 -18.50 -1.42
N PRO A 27 -58.81 -18.67 -0.35
CA PRO A 27 -58.62 -18.00 0.98
C PRO A 27 -57.22 -17.31 1.21
N PRO A 28 -56.96 -16.65 2.37
CA PRO A 28 -55.94 -15.58 2.50
C PRO A 28 -54.45 -15.95 2.73
N THR A 29 -54.01 -17.21 2.68
CA THR A 29 -52.75 -17.59 3.37
C THR A 29 -51.87 -18.60 2.64
N CYS A 30 -51.57 -18.41 1.34
CA CYS A 30 -50.63 -19.28 0.62
C CYS A 30 -49.25 -18.66 0.34
N VAL A 31 -49.03 -17.38 0.68
CA VAL A 31 -47.72 -16.74 0.56
C VAL A 31 -47.21 -16.30 1.93
N SER A 32 -46.00 -16.72 2.27
CA SER A 32 -45.28 -16.25 3.45
C SER A 32 -44.06 -15.42 3.04
N ILE A 33 -43.68 -14.47 3.90
CA ILE A 33 -42.53 -13.58 3.71
C ILE A 33 -41.53 -13.89 4.81
N LEU A 34 -40.31 -14.24 4.42
CA LEU A 34 -39.22 -14.58 5.35
C LEU A 34 -38.05 -13.59 5.19
N PRO A 35 -37.53 -12.99 6.29
CA PRO A 35 -38.04 -13.07 7.67
C PRO A 35 -39.42 -12.38 7.81
N SER A 36 -40.11 -12.65 8.92
CA SER A 36 -41.51 -12.28 9.18
C SER A 36 -41.81 -10.79 8.94
N SER A 37 -42.30 -10.44 7.73
CA SER A 37 -42.92 -9.19 7.22
C SER A 37 -42.35 -7.81 7.61
N ASN A 38 -41.39 -7.75 8.52
CA ASN A 38 -40.83 -6.57 9.15
C ASN A 38 -39.32 -6.66 9.01
N PHE A 39 -38.74 -5.64 8.40
CA PHE A 39 -37.31 -5.53 8.27
C PHE A 39 -36.85 -4.10 8.50
N THR A 40 -35.61 -3.97 8.93
CA THR A 40 -35.00 -2.67 9.22
C THR A 40 -33.89 -2.41 8.21
N LEU A 41 -33.87 -1.20 7.66
CA LEU A 41 -32.79 -0.67 6.82
C LEU A 41 -32.18 0.57 7.50
N ASP A 42 -30.88 0.80 7.34
CA ASP A 42 -30.27 2.07 7.75
C ASP A 42 -30.39 3.08 6.60
N GLY A 43 -31.21 4.11 6.81
CA GLY A 43 -31.43 5.16 5.83
C GLY A 43 -30.22 6.05 5.59
N ASN A 44 -29.15 5.94 6.38
CA ASN A 44 -27.93 6.73 6.20
C ASN A 44 -26.95 6.02 5.24
N ILE A 45 -27.05 4.70 5.11
CA ILE A 45 -26.13 3.89 4.32
C ILE A 45 -26.71 3.70 2.91
N LEU A 46 -26.19 4.46 1.96
CA LEU A 46 -26.58 4.28 0.55
C LEU A 46 -26.20 2.89 0.05
N GLY A 47 -27.15 2.20 -0.58
CA GLY A 47 -26.97 0.84 -1.05
C GLY A 47 -27.04 -0.23 0.04
N ASP A 48 -27.52 0.11 1.24
CA ASP A 48 -27.90 -0.89 2.24
C ASP A 48 -29.00 -1.80 1.68
N LYS A 49 -28.83 -3.11 1.84
CA LYS A 49 -29.64 -4.16 1.20
C LYS A 49 -30.22 -5.07 2.25
N HIS A 50 -31.52 -5.31 2.14
CA HIS A 50 -32.19 -6.37 2.86
C HIS A 50 -32.85 -7.33 1.88
N THR A 51 -32.66 -8.63 2.11
CA THR A 51 -33.29 -9.67 1.31
C THR A 51 -34.51 -10.20 2.05
N ILE A 52 -35.69 -10.05 1.45
CA ILE A 52 -36.90 -10.75 1.86
C ILE A 52 -37.15 -11.90 0.88
N THR A 53 -37.61 -13.04 1.35
CA THR A 53 -37.95 -14.19 0.53
C THR A 53 -39.45 -14.35 0.50
N LEU A 54 -40.04 -14.33 -0.70
CA LEU A 54 -41.43 -14.73 -0.89
C LEU A 54 -41.48 -16.24 -1.08
N VAL A 55 -42.34 -16.92 -0.32
CA VAL A 55 -42.52 -18.37 -0.39
C VAL A 55 -43.96 -18.66 -0.78
N ASN A 56 -44.16 -19.34 -1.91
CA ASN A 56 -45.47 -19.83 -2.33
C ASN A 56 -45.70 -21.24 -1.76
N SER A 57 -46.55 -21.36 -0.74
CA SER A 57 -46.94 -22.61 -0.10
C SER A 57 -48.10 -23.32 -0.82
N SER A 58 -48.58 -22.79 -1.96
CA SER A 58 -49.59 -23.46 -2.77
C SER A 58 -48.99 -24.67 -3.48
N PRO A 59 -49.58 -25.87 -3.36
CA PRO A 59 -49.08 -27.07 -4.03
C PRO A 59 -49.39 -27.12 -5.52
N SER A 60 -50.29 -26.27 -6.03
CA SER A 60 -50.85 -26.42 -7.38
C SER A 60 -51.21 -25.11 -8.10
N ARG A 61 -50.89 -23.94 -7.52
CA ARG A 61 -51.21 -22.65 -8.16
C ARG A 61 -50.00 -21.72 -8.23
N HIS A 62 -49.83 -21.10 -9.40
CA HIS A 62 -48.88 -20.02 -9.60
C HIS A 62 -49.42 -18.70 -9.05
N ILE A 63 -48.52 -17.82 -8.62
CA ILE A 63 -48.87 -16.51 -8.07
C ILE A 63 -48.11 -15.44 -8.82
N VAL A 64 -48.84 -14.50 -9.42
CA VAL A 64 -48.25 -13.27 -9.96
C VAL A 64 -48.27 -12.25 -8.83
N TYR A 65 -47.10 -11.72 -8.50
CA TYR A 65 -46.96 -10.76 -7.41
C TYR A 65 -46.43 -9.43 -7.91
N LYS A 66 -46.77 -8.36 -7.18
CA LYS A 66 -46.25 -7.02 -7.39
C LYS A 66 -46.05 -6.33 -6.04
N LEU A 67 -44.81 -5.92 -5.77
CA LEU A 67 -44.47 -5.19 -4.56
C LEU A 67 -44.47 -3.70 -4.85
N LYS A 68 -45.49 -2.99 -4.35
CA LYS A 68 -45.68 -1.55 -4.56
C LYS A 68 -45.14 -0.74 -3.39
N VAL A 69 -44.21 0.16 -3.71
CA VAL A 69 -43.74 1.22 -2.81
C VAL A 69 -44.68 2.44 -2.92
N PRO A 70 -45.08 3.07 -1.79
CA PRO A 70 -45.83 4.33 -1.79
C PRO A 70 -45.16 5.38 -2.69
N SER A 71 -45.95 6.15 -3.45
CA SER A 71 -45.43 7.13 -4.43
C SER A 71 -44.41 8.09 -3.82
N LYS A 72 -44.68 8.59 -2.61
CA LYS A 72 -43.79 9.48 -1.83
C LYS A 72 -42.45 8.86 -1.42
N CYS A 73 -42.31 7.53 -1.47
CA CYS A 73 -41.13 6.78 -1.05
C CYS A 73 -40.42 6.09 -2.23
N ARG A 74 -40.89 6.21 -3.47
CA ARG A 74 -40.29 5.48 -4.62
C ARG A 74 -38.84 5.86 -4.90
N SER A 75 -38.44 7.09 -4.58
CA SER A 75 -37.05 7.55 -4.68
C SER A 75 -36.14 6.96 -3.59
N TRP A 76 -36.70 6.38 -2.53
CA TRP A 76 -35.96 5.82 -1.38
C TRP A 76 -35.54 4.38 -1.59
N TYR A 77 -36.18 3.65 -2.50
CA TYR A 77 -35.98 2.21 -2.60
C TYR A 77 -35.81 1.74 -4.03
N ALA A 78 -34.80 0.89 -4.24
CA ALA A 78 -34.72 0.02 -5.39
C ALA A 78 -35.12 -1.40 -4.96
N ILE A 79 -36.08 -2.01 -5.68
CA ILE A 79 -36.58 -3.35 -5.38
C ILE A 79 -36.33 -4.26 -6.58
N THR A 80 -35.64 -5.38 -6.35
CA THR A 80 -35.24 -6.29 -7.42
C THR A 80 -35.45 -7.76 -7.00
N PRO A 81 -36.30 -8.53 -7.69
CA PRO A 81 -37.36 -8.08 -8.61
C PRO A 81 -38.56 -7.45 -7.87
N ASN A 82 -39.16 -6.39 -8.43
CA ASN A 82 -40.34 -5.72 -7.84
C ASN A 82 -41.70 -6.32 -8.27
N GLN A 83 -41.70 -7.20 -9.26
CA GLN A 83 -42.85 -7.97 -9.72
C GLN A 83 -42.36 -9.26 -10.39
N GLY A 84 -43.18 -10.29 -10.42
CA GLY A 84 -42.78 -11.58 -10.99
C GLY A 84 -43.83 -12.67 -10.80
N ILE A 85 -43.43 -13.90 -11.10
CA ILE A 85 -44.24 -15.10 -10.94
C ILE A 85 -43.57 -16.00 -9.90
N LEU A 86 -44.36 -16.54 -8.97
CA LEU A 86 -43.97 -17.56 -8.00
C LEU A 86 -44.68 -18.86 -8.36
N ARG A 87 -43.92 -19.88 -8.75
CA ARG A 87 -44.45 -21.22 -9.04
C ARG A 87 -44.86 -21.94 -7.76
N PRO A 88 -45.67 -23.01 -7.86
CA PRO A 88 -46.02 -23.85 -6.72
C PRO A 88 -44.76 -24.30 -5.97
N ASN A 89 -44.77 -24.17 -4.63
CA ASN A 89 -43.65 -24.50 -3.74
C ASN A 89 -42.32 -23.76 -4.02
N GLU A 90 -42.34 -22.66 -4.77
CA GLU A 90 -41.15 -21.86 -5.06
C GLU A 90 -40.88 -20.82 -3.97
N SER A 91 -39.59 -20.52 -3.77
CA SER A 91 -39.11 -19.42 -2.95
C SER A 91 -38.28 -18.46 -3.80
N LEU A 92 -38.58 -17.16 -3.73
CA LEU A 92 -37.89 -16.14 -4.51
C LEU A 92 -37.33 -15.03 -3.61
N PRO A 93 -36.02 -14.76 -3.65
CA PRO A 93 -35.45 -13.63 -2.94
C PRO A 93 -35.76 -12.31 -3.67
N ILE A 94 -36.23 -11.33 -2.91
CA ILE A 94 -36.42 -9.94 -3.30
C ILE A 94 -35.43 -9.11 -2.50
N VAL A 95 -34.56 -8.39 -3.22
CA VAL A 95 -33.64 -7.43 -2.62
C VAL A 95 -34.34 -6.07 -2.55
N VAL A 96 -34.42 -5.52 -1.35
CA VAL A 96 -34.82 -4.14 -1.08
C VAL A 96 -33.58 -3.35 -0.73
N GLU A 97 -33.25 -2.35 -1.54
CA GLU A 97 -32.07 -1.51 -1.39
C GLU A 97 -32.47 -0.06 -1.12
N VAL A 98 -31.79 0.62 -0.19
CA VAL A 98 -31.93 2.07 0.00
C VAL A 98 -31.27 2.79 -1.17
N ALA A 99 -32.07 3.43 -2.02
CA ALA A 99 -31.61 4.15 -3.19
C ALA A 99 -30.92 5.48 -2.81
N ALA A 100 -29.98 5.91 -3.66
CA ALA A 100 -29.10 7.06 -3.42
C ALA A 100 -29.80 8.41 -3.18
N ALA A 101 -31.07 8.53 -3.54
CA ALA A 101 -31.68 9.82 -3.84
C ALA A 101 -32.57 10.44 -2.74
N ALA A 102 -32.69 9.88 -1.53
CA ALA A 102 -33.90 10.24 -0.77
C ALA A 102 -33.94 10.40 0.77
N PRO A 103 -32.92 10.11 1.59
CA PRO A 103 -33.00 10.47 3.01
C PRO A 103 -32.66 11.94 3.31
N ALA A 104 -32.01 12.66 2.38
CA ALA A 104 -31.41 13.97 2.64
C ALA A 104 -32.39 15.00 3.23
N SER A 105 -33.59 15.13 2.68
CA SER A 105 -34.60 16.10 3.16
C SER A 105 -35.15 15.78 4.54
N VAL A 106 -35.18 14.50 4.93
CA VAL A 106 -35.59 14.08 6.28
C VAL A 106 -34.46 14.31 7.26
N LEU A 107 -33.23 13.95 6.88
CA LEU A 107 -32.03 14.17 7.71
C LEU A 107 -31.77 15.66 7.96
N GLU A 108 -31.96 16.52 6.96
CA GLU A 108 -31.84 17.99 7.07
C GLU A 108 -32.87 18.63 8.02
N ALA A 109 -34.03 18.00 8.21
CA ALA A 109 -35.08 18.50 9.10
C ALA A 109 -34.95 18.01 10.55
N MET A 110 -34.10 17.01 10.83
CA MET A 110 -33.93 16.40 12.16
C MET A 110 -32.94 17.18 13.04
N PRO A 111 -33.10 17.29 14.37
CA PRO A 111 -32.06 17.86 15.24
C PRO A 111 -30.73 17.11 15.15
N LEU A 112 -29.60 17.80 15.36
CA LEU A 112 -28.28 17.16 15.47
C LEU A 112 -28.28 16.12 16.61
N HIS A 113 -27.60 14.99 16.40
CA HIS A 113 -27.53 13.86 17.33
C HIS A 113 -28.87 13.19 17.65
N SER A 114 -29.89 13.38 16.80
CA SER A 114 -31.16 12.67 16.94
C SER A 114 -31.23 11.46 16.01
N SER A 115 -31.99 10.45 16.44
CA SER A 115 -32.38 9.33 15.60
C SER A 115 -33.90 9.22 15.53
N THR A 116 -34.39 8.70 14.42
CA THR A 116 -35.81 8.42 14.22
C THR A 116 -35.95 7.15 13.39
N THR A 117 -37.03 6.41 13.61
CA THR A 117 -37.37 5.26 12.81
C THR A 117 -38.66 5.55 12.08
N ILE A 118 -38.59 5.56 10.75
CA ILE A 118 -39.73 5.82 9.89
C ILE A 118 -40.23 4.49 9.37
N GLU A 119 -41.53 4.22 9.54
CA GLU A 119 -42.14 3.01 9.04
C GLU A 119 -42.81 3.27 7.69
N HIS A 120 -42.35 2.57 6.66
CA HIS A 120 -42.92 2.56 5.33
C HIS A 120 -43.58 1.21 5.06
N ALA A 121 -44.87 1.21 4.79
CA ALA A 121 -45.62 0.00 4.51
C ALA A 121 -45.70 -0.23 2.99
N PHE A 122 -44.99 -1.24 2.49
CA PHE A 122 -45.06 -1.69 1.10
C PHE A 122 -46.26 -2.62 0.93
N ARG A 123 -46.97 -2.45 -0.17
CA ARG A 123 -48.12 -3.29 -0.50
C ARG A 123 -47.68 -4.40 -1.43
N LEU A 124 -47.69 -5.64 -0.96
CA LEU A 124 -47.58 -6.82 -1.79
C LEU A 124 -48.97 -7.15 -2.33
N GLU A 125 -49.16 -7.00 -3.63
CA GLU A 125 -50.36 -7.41 -4.35
C GLU A 125 -50.10 -8.76 -5.01
N MET A 126 -51.06 -9.67 -4.91
CA MET A 126 -50.95 -11.02 -5.43
C MET A 126 -52.25 -11.44 -6.13
N ILE A 127 -52.11 -12.09 -7.27
CA ILE A 127 -53.19 -12.77 -7.97
C ILE A 127 -52.72 -14.18 -8.34
N PHE A 128 -53.63 -15.14 -8.35
CA PHE A 128 -53.31 -16.46 -8.87
C PHE A 128 -53.17 -16.40 -10.40
N ALA A 129 -52.35 -17.28 -10.97
CA ALA A 129 -52.31 -17.51 -12.40
C ALA A 129 -52.51 -19.00 -12.68
N THR A 130 -53.16 -19.29 -13.80
CA THR A 130 -53.27 -20.65 -14.32
C THR A 130 -51.99 -21.01 -15.08
N ASP A 131 -51.72 -22.30 -15.21
CA ASP A 131 -50.56 -22.82 -15.96
C ASP A 131 -50.51 -22.24 -17.38
N ALA A 132 -51.66 -22.12 -18.04
CA ALA A 132 -51.76 -21.50 -19.37
C ALA A 132 -51.28 -20.03 -19.44
N VAL A 133 -51.44 -19.25 -18.36
CA VAL A 133 -50.95 -17.87 -18.28
C VAL A 133 -49.44 -17.85 -18.02
N VAL A 134 -48.93 -18.77 -17.21
CA VAL A 134 -47.50 -18.87 -16.90
C VAL A 134 -46.71 -19.40 -18.08
N ASP A 135 -47.17 -20.46 -18.74
CA ASP A 135 -46.59 -21.02 -19.95
C ASP A 135 -46.43 -19.94 -21.03
N GLN A 136 -47.44 -19.08 -21.19
CA GLN A 136 -47.37 -17.96 -22.15
C GLN A 136 -46.35 -16.90 -21.75
N LEU A 137 -46.21 -16.58 -20.46
CA LEU A 137 -45.22 -15.62 -19.98
C LEU A 137 -43.78 -16.13 -20.18
N GLU A 138 -43.55 -17.44 -20.13
CA GLU A 138 -42.21 -18.04 -20.29
C GLU A 138 -41.62 -17.93 -21.71
N TYR A 139 -42.47 -17.78 -22.74
CA TYR A 139 -42.03 -17.64 -24.14
C TYR A 139 -41.90 -16.19 -24.64
N LEU A 140 -42.19 -15.21 -23.79
CA LEU A 140 -42.20 -13.78 -24.15
C LEU A 140 -40.91 -13.08 -23.77
N ASP A 141 -40.52 -12.06 -24.54
CA ASP A 141 -39.40 -11.19 -24.14
C ASP A 141 -39.78 -10.31 -22.93
N TYR A 142 -38.79 -9.65 -22.32
CA TYR A 142 -39.01 -8.82 -21.12
C TYR A 142 -40.05 -7.71 -21.31
N CYS A 143 -40.08 -7.07 -22.49
CA CYS A 143 -41.03 -5.99 -22.78
C CYS A 143 -42.45 -6.53 -22.95
N GLU A 144 -42.58 -7.69 -23.59
CA GLU A 144 -43.85 -8.39 -23.78
C GLU A 144 -44.40 -8.96 -22.46
N GLN A 145 -43.55 -9.59 -21.64
CA GLN A 145 -43.89 -10.03 -20.28
C GLN A 145 -44.43 -8.86 -19.44
N HIS A 146 -43.79 -7.69 -19.52
CA HIS A 146 -44.24 -6.50 -18.81
C HIS A 146 -45.63 -6.03 -19.25
N ARG A 147 -45.93 -6.06 -20.56
CA ARG A 147 -47.25 -5.68 -21.10
C ARG A 147 -48.36 -6.66 -20.71
N VAL A 148 -48.07 -7.96 -20.72
CA VAL A 148 -49.03 -8.99 -20.29
C VAL A 148 -49.30 -8.87 -18.79
N GLN A 149 -48.26 -8.65 -17.97
CA GLN A 149 -48.44 -8.38 -16.54
C GLN A 149 -49.30 -7.13 -16.28
N ILE A 150 -49.10 -6.02 -17.01
CA ILE A 150 -49.97 -4.82 -16.89
C ILE A 150 -51.43 -5.20 -17.19
N THR A 151 -51.67 -5.93 -18.28
CA THR A 151 -53.01 -6.34 -18.69
C THR A 151 -53.67 -7.26 -17.67
N LEU A 152 -52.92 -8.20 -17.10
CA LEU A 152 -53.37 -9.07 -16.01
C LEU A 152 -53.83 -8.27 -14.79
N TRP A 153 -53.05 -7.26 -14.38
CA TRP A 153 -53.40 -6.38 -13.27
C TRP A 153 -54.60 -5.47 -13.55
N GLU A 154 -54.77 -4.98 -14.78
CA GLU A 154 -55.92 -4.13 -15.17
C GLU A 154 -57.23 -4.90 -15.26
N LYS A 155 -57.17 -6.19 -15.61
CA LYS A 155 -58.34 -7.04 -15.83
C LYS A 155 -58.72 -7.85 -14.59
N ALA A 156 -57.82 -7.99 -13.61
CA ALA A 156 -58.09 -8.68 -12.36
C ALA A 156 -59.29 -8.06 -11.63
N LEU A 157 -60.25 -8.90 -11.21
CA LEU A 157 -61.36 -8.46 -10.38
C LEU A 157 -60.82 -7.98 -9.02
N PRO A 158 -61.29 -6.84 -8.48
CA PRO A 158 -60.81 -6.32 -7.19
C PRO A 158 -60.93 -7.33 -6.04
N SER A 159 -61.91 -8.22 -6.09
CA SER A 159 -62.14 -9.29 -5.11
C SER A 159 -61.15 -10.45 -5.20
N SER A 160 -60.38 -10.56 -6.29
CA SER A 160 -59.39 -11.60 -6.54
C SER A 160 -57.96 -11.17 -6.20
N VAL A 161 -57.74 -9.88 -5.89
CA VAL A 161 -56.42 -9.37 -5.50
C VAL A 161 -56.24 -9.55 -4.00
N GLN A 162 -55.22 -10.32 -3.63
CA GLN A 162 -54.79 -10.40 -2.23
C GLN A 162 -53.77 -9.30 -1.92
N HIS A 163 -53.88 -8.77 -0.71
CA HIS A 163 -52.99 -7.73 -0.21
C HIS A 163 -52.30 -8.21 1.06
N SER A 164 -50.97 -8.08 1.09
CA SER A 164 -50.18 -8.21 2.30
C SER A 164 -49.33 -6.95 2.49
N MET A 165 -49.13 -6.55 3.74
CA MET A 165 -48.32 -5.39 4.07
C MET A 165 -46.93 -5.86 4.52
N VAL A 166 -45.91 -5.30 3.88
CA VAL A 166 -44.51 -5.49 4.27
C VAL A 166 -44.03 -4.20 4.88
N HIS A 167 -43.70 -4.21 6.17
CA HIS A 167 -43.31 -3.01 6.89
C HIS A 167 -41.79 -2.87 6.87
N CYS A 168 -41.31 -1.84 6.19
CA CYS A 168 -39.92 -1.44 6.18
C CYS A 168 -39.72 -0.34 7.22
N LYS A 169 -38.92 -0.62 8.25
CA LYS A 169 -38.47 0.38 9.22
C LYS A 169 -37.15 0.96 8.74
N VAL A 170 -37.14 2.24 8.39
CA VAL A 170 -35.90 2.94 8.06
C VAL A 170 -35.42 3.66 9.30
N HIS A 171 -34.29 3.20 9.83
CA HIS A 171 -33.61 3.91 10.89
C HIS A 171 -32.77 5.04 10.30
N CYS A 172 -33.09 6.28 10.67
CA CYS A 172 -32.36 7.47 10.26
C CYS A 172 -31.71 8.10 11.49
N SER A 173 -30.45 8.54 11.43
CA SER A 173 -29.85 9.31 12.51
C SER A 173 -28.93 10.39 11.97
N ARG A 174 -29.13 11.61 12.48
CA ARG A 174 -28.36 12.79 12.07
C ARG A 174 -27.15 12.95 12.97
N LEU A 175 -25.96 12.70 12.42
CA LEU A 175 -24.69 12.84 13.14
C LEU A 175 -24.07 14.21 12.92
N ALA A 176 -23.60 14.87 13.98
CA ALA A 176 -23.06 16.23 13.87
C ALA A 176 -21.75 16.33 13.08
N CYS A 177 -20.92 15.29 13.06
CA CYS A 177 -19.70 15.26 12.24
C CYS A 177 -19.96 15.07 10.72
N LEU A 178 -21.21 14.77 10.32
CA LEU A 178 -21.60 14.54 8.93
C LEU A 178 -22.48 15.66 8.38
N ASP A 179 -22.78 16.67 9.21
CA ASP A 179 -23.44 17.88 8.77
C ASP A 179 -22.40 18.79 8.11
N THR A 180 -22.63 19.10 6.83
CA THR A 180 -21.76 19.95 6.02
C THR A 180 -21.59 21.33 6.66
N SER A 181 -22.60 21.85 7.38
CA SER A 181 -22.53 23.14 8.08
C SER A 181 -21.72 23.11 9.38
N VAL A 182 -21.59 21.94 10.05
CA VAL A 182 -20.75 21.77 11.25
C VAL A 182 -19.29 21.55 10.86
N LEU A 183 -19.04 20.78 9.80
CA LEU A 183 -17.73 20.71 9.15
C LEU A 183 -17.28 22.12 8.71
N GLN A 184 -18.18 22.89 8.09
CA GLN A 184 -17.95 24.29 7.72
C GLN A 184 -17.60 25.17 8.94
N HIS A 185 -18.43 25.15 9.99
CA HIS A 185 -18.29 26.04 11.14
C HIS A 185 -17.00 25.77 11.95
N HIS A 186 -16.57 24.51 12.09
CA HIS A 186 -15.32 24.18 12.78
C HIS A 186 -14.07 24.48 11.94
N LEU A 187 -14.16 24.35 10.62
CA LEU A 187 -13.09 24.78 9.71
C LEU A 187 -12.97 26.31 9.68
N ASP A 188 -14.08 27.05 9.76
CA ASP A 188 -14.09 28.51 9.88
C ASP A 188 -13.49 29.01 11.21
N ARG A 189 -13.74 28.31 12.33
CA ARG A 189 -13.06 28.62 13.61
C ARG A 189 -11.54 28.40 13.55
N SER A 190 -11.07 27.45 12.74
CA SER A 190 -9.63 27.24 12.52
C SER A 190 -8.97 28.31 11.63
N GLN A 191 -9.76 29.07 10.86
CA GLN A 191 -9.28 30.19 10.04
C GLN A 191 -9.14 31.51 10.81
N GLN A 192 -9.83 31.69 11.94
CA GLN A 192 -9.83 32.94 12.72
C GLN A 192 -8.63 33.14 13.66
N THR A 193 -7.69 32.19 13.75
CA THR A 193 -6.41 32.38 14.47
C THR A 193 -5.28 32.71 13.50
N ASP A 194 -4.72 33.90 13.65
CA ASP A 194 -3.83 34.58 12.70
C ASP A 194 -2.37 34.13 12.83
N ASP A 195 -2.08 32.86 12.48
CA ASP A 195 -0.71 32.32 12.54
C ASP A 195 -0.41 31.41 11.33
N ASP A 196 0.30 31.96 10.33
CA ASP A 196 0.62 31.32 9.04
C ASP A 196 1.44 30.01 9.17
N LYS A 197 2.11 29.79 10.32
CA LYS A 197 2.83 28.53 10.62
C LYS A 197 1.89 27.37 10.95
N ARG A 198 0.81 27.59 11.70
CA ARG A 198 -0.20 26.55 12.00
C ARG A 198 -1.05 26.21 10.76
N ARG A 199 -1.23 27.17 9.85
CA ARG A 199 -1.96 26.98 8.57
C ARG A 199 -1.34 25.90 7.68
N ARG A 200 -0.03 25.64 7.77
CA ARG A 200 0.63 24.55 7.02
C ARG A 200 0.58 23.19 7.74
N GLU A 201 0.56 23.17 9.07
CA GLU A 201 0.53 21.92 9.85
C GLU A 201 -0.88 21.32 9.97
N HIS A 202 -1.94 22.15 9.93
CA HIS A 202 -3.32 21.67 10.07
C HIS A 202 -3.97 21.26 8.74
N ARG A 203 -3.41 21.66 7.59
CA ARG A 203 -3.73 21.07 6.29
C ARG A 203 -2.90 19.80 6.15
N GLY A 204 -3.36 18.69 6.72
CA GLY A 204 -2.69 17.39 6.56
C GLY A 204 -2.30 17.16 5.10
N SER A 205 -1.02 16.94 4.83
CA SER A 205 -0.54 16.73 3.47
C SER A 205 -0.65 15.25 3.14
N LEU A 206 -1.24 14.95 1.98
CA LEU A 206 -1.25 13.62 1.42
C LEU A 206 -0.01 13.52 0.54
N SER A 207 0.96 12.66 0.87
CA SER A 207 2.02 12.33 -0.09
C SER A 207 1.60 11.10 -0.87
N CYS A 208 1.96 11.04 -2.15
CA CYS A 208 1.67 9.88 -2.97
C CYS A 208 2.86 9.44 -3.81
N LEU A 209 3.15 8.14 -3.77
CA LEU A 209 4.13 7.49 -4.62
C LEU A 209 3.49 6.48 -5.57
N THR A 210 4.08 6.37 -6.76
CA THR A 210 3.63 5.46 -7.83
C THR A 210 4.63 4.34 -8.03
N ARG A 211 4.18 3.08 -8.03
CA ARG A 211 4.98 1.92 -8.44
C ARG A 211 4.33 1.20 -9.60
N ARG A 212 5.05 1.04 -10.71
CA ARG A 212 4.56 0.32 -11.89
C ARG A 212 4.59 -1.19 -11.66
N GLN A 213 3.52 -1.88 -12.05
CA GLN A 213 3.40 -3.34 -12.06
C GLN A 213 3.03 -3.84 -13.47
N ALA A 214 3.17 -5.15 -13.72
CA ALA A 214 2.92 -5.75 -15.04
C ALA A 214 1.49 -5.50 -15.58
N HIS A 215 0.50 -5.29 -14.70
CA HIS A 215 -0.92 -5.13 -15.05
C HIS A 215 -1.59 -3.88 -14.45
N GLY A 216 -0.81 -2.92 -13.95
CA GLY A 216 -1.35 -1.75 -13.23
C GLY A 216 -0.27 -0.86 -12.62
N ALA A 217 -0.70 0.09 -11.81
CA ALA A 217 0.16 0.85 -10.92
C ALA A 217 -0.37 0.72 -9.48
N SER A 218 0.53 0.69 -8.50
CA SER A 218 0.15 0.82 -7.09
C SER A 218 0.51 2.22 -6.64
N LEU A 219 -0.47 2.94 -6.15
CA LEU A 219 -0.29 4.20 -5.44
C LEU A 219 -0.21 3.93 -3.95
N VAL A 220 0.70 4.59 -3.25
CA VAL A 220 0.66 4.64 -1.79
C VAL A 220 0.24 6.05 -1.41
N LEU A 221 -0.88 6.20 -0.71
CA LEU A 221 -1.30 7.47 -0.13
C LEU A 221 -0.89 7.50 1.33
N THR A 222 -0.08 8.47 1.73
CA THR A 222 0.43 8.60 3.10
C THR A 222 -0.10 9.89 3.72
N ASN A 223 -0.64 9.78 4.93
CA ASN A 223 -1.05 10.93 5.72
C ASN A 223 0.14 11.47 6.50
N THR A 224 0.64 12.66 6.17
CA THR A 224 1.76 13.27 6.88
C THR A 224 1.34 14.04 8.13
N SER A 225 0.04 14.09 8.46
CA SER A 225 -0.46 14.82 9.62
C SER A 225 -0.14 14.07 10.92
N PRO A 226 0.37 14.76 11.96
CA PRO A 226 0.67 14.17 13.26
C PRO A 226 -0.55 13.86 14.12
N SER A 227 -1.66 14.56 13.88
CA SER A 227 -2.79 14.59 14.81
C SER A 227 -4.13 14.28 14.15
N ASN A 228 -4.25 14.49 12.84
CA ASN A 228 -5.52 14.37 12.14
C ASN A 228 -5.54 13.14 11.24
N THR A 229 -6.55 12.29 11.38
CA THR A 229 -6.93 11.31 10.35
C THR A 229 -7.27 12.09 9.07
N LEU A 230 -6.80 11.64 7.90
CA LEU A 230 -7.16 12.20 6.59
C LEU A 230 -8.19 11.31 5.91
N MET A 231 -9.25 11.91 5.39
CA MET A 231 -10.13 11.27 4.42
C MET A 231 -9.66 11.60 3.01
N TYR A 232 -9.77 10.63 2.09
CA TYR A 232 -9.45 10.86 0.68
C TYR A 232 -10.50 10.25 -0.25
N LYS A 233 -10.64 10.86 -1.43
CA LYS A 233 -11.41 10.35 -2.56
C LYS A 233 -10.60 10.47 -3.84
N ILE A 234 -10.53 9.39 -4.60
CA ILE A 234 -9.84 9.34 -5.89
C ILE A 234 -10.88 9.38 -6.99
N LYS A 235 -10.79 10.41 -7.81
CA LYS A 235 -11.55 10.56 -9.04
C LYS A 235 -10.62 10.22 -10.20
N SER A 236 -11.05 9.31 -11.05
CA SER A 236 -10.38 9.02 -12.30
C SER A 236 -11.14 9.65 -13.45
N ASN A 237 -10.44 10.05 -14.50
CA ASN A 237 -11.09 10.15 -15.81
C ASN A 237 -11.38 8.74 -16.35
N CYS A 238 -12.21 8.62 -17.39
CA CYS A 238 -12.80 7.36 -17.86
C CYS A 238 -11.81 6.22 -18.20
N GLY A 239 -10.50 6.48 -18.25
CA GLY A 239 -9.46 5.52 -18.59
C GLY A 239 -8.95 4.63 -17.45
N LEU A 240 -9.13 4.99 -16.18
CA LEU A 240 -8.56 4.26 -15.04
C LEU A 240 -9.60 3.91 -13.96
N THR A 241 -9.25 2.91 -13.15
CA THR A 241 -9.94 2.51 -11.92
C THR A 241 -8.96 2.48 -10.77
N ALA A 242 -9.35 3.07 -9.63
CA ALA A 242 -8.56 3.08 -8.41
C ALA A 242 -9.32 2.32 -7.30
N THR A 243 -8.63 1.41 -6.62
CA THR A 243 -9.22 0.58 -5.57
C THR A 243 -8.27 0.46 -4.37
N PRO A 244 -8.67 0.91 -3.17
CA PRO A 244 -9.90 1.65 -2.87
C PRO A 244 -9.89 3.07 -3.46
N SER A 245 -11.05 3.55 -3.94
CA SER A 245 -11.22 4.92 -4.45
C SER A 245 -11.63 5.92 -3.37
N PHE A 246 -11.88 5.46 -2.14
CA PHE A 246 -12.24 6.27 -1.00
C PHE A 246 -11.74 5.60 0.28
N GLY A 247 -11.28 6.38 1.25
CA GLY A 247 -10.85 5.82 2.52
C GLY A 247 -10.39 6.84 3.54
N PHE A 248 -9.93 6.30 4.68
CA PHE A 248 -9.40 7.03 5.82
C PHE A 248 -7.96 6.59 6.02
N ILE A 249 -7.09 7.54 6.34
CA ILE A 249 -5.68 7.32 6.60
C ILE A 249 -5.39 7.96 7.95
N ASN A 250 -5.12 7.14 8.96
CA ASN A 250 -4.79 7.61 10.31
C ASN A 250 -3.57 8.55 10.29
N PRO A 251 -3.32 9.35 11.34
CA PRO A 251 -2.08 10.12 11.46
C PRO A 251 -0.86 9.23 11.19
N TYR A 252 0.03 9.65 10.28
CA TYR A 252 1.18 8.87 9.80
C TYR A 252 0.90 7.51 9.16
N GLY A 253 -0.37 7.19 8.90
CA GLY A 253 -0.76 5.98 8.20
C GLY A 253 -0.52 6.08 6.70
N SER A 254 -0.50 4.93 6.04
CA SER A 254 -0.46 4.82 4.58
C SER A 254 -1.49 3.81 4.11
N ILE A 255 -2.00 4.00 2.89
CA ILE A 255 -2.89 3.06 2.23
C ILE A 255 -2.44 2.80 0.80
N ALA A 256 -2.37 1.52 0.44
CA ALA A 256 -2.13 1.12 -0.93
C ALA A 256 -3.43 1.20 -1.74
N VAL A 257 -3.35 1.82 -2.91
CA VAL A 257 -4.42 1.96 -3.88
C VAL A 257 -3.95 1.36 -5.19
N HIS A 258 -4.64 0.33 -5.64
CA HIS A 258 -4.38 -0.29 -6.92
C HIS A 258 -5.07 0.47 -8.04
N VAL A 259 -4.30 0.83 -9.05
CA VAL A 259 -4.75 1.54 -10.24
C VAL A 259 -4.66 0.60 -11.44
N THR A 260 -5.81 0.32 -12.04
CA THR A 260 -5.92 -0.53 -13.22
C THR A 260 -6.49 0.27 -14.39
N PRO A 261 -5.95 0.10 -15.60
CA PRO A 261 -6.54 0.72 -16.78
C PRO A 261 -7.82 -0.02 -17.18
N ARG A 262 -8.88 0.72 -17.54
CA ARG A 262 -10.15 0.16 -18.05
C ARG A 262 -10.04 -0.31 -19.50
N ARG A 263 -8.96 0.08 -20.20
CA ARG A 263 -8.71 -0.21 -21.62
C ARG A 263 -7.32 -0.82 -21.77
N HIS A 264 -7.09 -1.50 -22.88
CA HIS A 264 -5.79 -2.14 -23.17
C HIS A 264 -4.61 -1.16 -23.32
N ALA A 265 -4.86 0.14 -23.53
CA ALA A 265 -3.83 1.16 -23.67
C ALA A 265 -4.14 2.40 -22.82
N THR A 266 -3.12 2.95 -22.17
CA THR A 266 -3.17 4.20 -21.41
C THR A 266 -2.76 5.39 -22.28
N ASN A 267 -3.36 6.55 -22.05
CA ASN A 267 -3.06 7.81 -22.73
C ASN A 267 -2.32 8.76 -21.76
N LYS A 268 -1.55 9.72 -22.30
CA LYS A 268 -0.89 10.78 -21.52
C LYS A 268 -1.88 11.67 -20.74
N ASN A 269 -3.14 11.66 -21.14
CA ASN A 269 -4.20 12.39 -20.45
C ASN A 269 -4.87 11.57 -19.33
N ASP A 270 -4.52 10.29 -19.14
CA ASP A 270 -5.10 9.45 -18.08
C ASP A 270 -4.49 9.83 -16.72
N LEU A 271 -5.27 10.59 -15.95
CA LEU A 271 -4.85 11.17 -14.67
C LEU A 271 -5.80 10.79 -13.55
N LEU A 272 -5.24 10.69 -12.35
CA LEU A 272 -6.00 10.53 -11.13
C LEU A 272 -6.01 11.85 -10.37
N ARG A 273 -7.21 12.27 -9.98
CA ARG A 273 -7.43 13.41 -9.10
C ARG A 273 -7.73 12.89 -7.70
N ILE A 274 -6.83 13.14 -6.77
CA ILE A 274 -6.99 12.75 -5.37
C ILE A 274 -7.43 13.99 -4.60
N GLU A 275 -8.62 13.92 -4.00
CA GLU A 275 -9.14 14.93 -3.09
C GLU A 275 -8.95 14.42 -1.66
N SER A 276 -8.41 15.22 -0.76
CA SER A 276 -8.27 14.87 0.66
C SER A 276 -8.65 16.01 1.59
N MET A 277 -9.07 15.67 2.81
CA MET A 277 -9.36 16.63 3.88
C MET A 277 -9.21 15.98 5.27
N PRO A 278 -8.91 16.76 6.32
CA PRO A 278 -8.89 16.26 7.70
C PRO A 278 -10.25 15.71 8.13
N ALA A 279 -10.24 14.57 8.80
CA ALA A 279 -11.38 13.93 9.43
C ALA A 279 -11.54 14.44 10.87
N VAL A 280 -11.86 15.73 11.02
CA VAL A 280 -12.03 16.35 12.33
C VAL A 280 -13.24 15.71 13.04
N ASP A 281 -13.02 15.20 14.25
CA ASP A 281 -14.03 14.57 15.11
C ASP A 281 -14.78 13.35 14.56
N VAL A 282 -14.42 12.82 13.39
CA VAL A 282 -15.00 11.57 12.88
C VAL A 282 -14.71 10.43 13.85
N ASP A 283 -13.46 10.29 14.31
CA ASP A 283 -13.06 9.25 15.26
C ASP A 283 -13.75 9.42 16.63
N THR A 284 -13.96 10.67 17.08
CA THR A 284 -14.68 10.98 18.32
C THR A 284 -16.16 10.59 18.23
N HIS A 285 -16.76 10.74 17.05
CA HIS A 285 -18.17 10.40 16.81
C HIS A 285 -18.39 8.92 16.52
N VAL A 286 -17.50 8.26 15.77
CA VAL A 286 -17.47 6.80 15.61
C VAL A 286 -17.46 6.12 16.99
N LYS A 287 -16.69 6.66 17.94
CA LYS A 287 -16.63 6.15 19.33
C LYS A 287 -17.92 6.37 20.13
N ARG A 288 -18.72 7.39 19.80
CA ARG A 288 -19.98 7.72 20.47
C ARG A 288 -21.18 6.96 19.89
N ASP A 289 -21.18 6.72 18.59
CA ASP A 289 -22.20 5.93 17.90
C ASP A 289 -21.77 4.45 17.83
N GLN A 290 -21.90 3.74 18.95
CA GLN A 290 -21.57 2.31 19.04
C GLN A 290 -22.51 1.40 18.23
N SER A 291 -23.56 1.97 17.61
CA SER A 291 -24.53 1.21 16.81
C SER A 291 -24.08 0.96 15.36
N ARG A 292 -22.98 1.59 14.93
CA ARG A 292 -22.50 1.55 13.54
C ARG A 292 -21.09 1.02 13.41
N THR A 293 -20.83 0.32 12.32
CA THR A 293 -19.47 -0.07 11.97
C THR A 293 -18.72 1.10 11.34
N LEU A 294 -17.38 1.02 11.34
CA LEU A 294 -16.55 1.97 10.60
C LEU A 294 -16.93 2.05 9.12
N ASP A 295 -17.24 0.91 8.49
CA ASP A 295 -17.62 0.83 7.07
C ASP A 295 -18.93 1.53 6.76
N ASP A 296 -19.90 1.48 7.67
CA ASP A 296 -21.17 2.22 7.56
C ASP A 296 -20.88 3.73 7.53
N ILE A 297 -20.02 4.20 8.43
CA ILE A 297 -19.58 5.59 8.50
C ILE A 297 -18.82 5.99 7.23
N ARG A 298 -17.98 5.10 6.67
CA ARG A 298 -17.28 5.36 5.40
C ARG A 298 -18.27 5.60 4.25
N ARG A 299 -19.30 4.76 4.13
CA ARG A 299 -20.31 4.84 3.06
C ARG A 299 -21.12 6.15 3.16
N ILE A 300 -21.52 6.54 4.38
CA ILE A 300 -22.25 7.79 4.61
C ILE A 300 -21.41 9.00 4.17
N VAL A 301 -20.13 9.06 4.58
CA VAL A 301 -19.23 10.16 4.20
C VAL A 301 -18.98 10.18 2.70
N GLN A 302 -18.74 9.02 2.09
CA GLN A 302 -18.47 8.91 0.65
C GLN A 302 -19.64 9.45 -0.20
N ALA A 303 -20.87 9.22 0.26
CA ALA A 303 -22.10 9.72 -0.33
C ALA A 303 -22.25 11.24 -0.20
N ALA A 304 -21.92 11.80 0.97
CA ALA A 304 -21.95 13.25 1.21
C ALA A 304 -20.80 14.01 0.55
N TRP A 305 -19.71 13.34 0.14
CA TRP A 305 -18.52 13.98 -0.43
C TRP A 305 -18.78 15.02 -1.54
N PRO A 306 -19.72 14.82 -2.49
CA PRO A 306 -20.01 15.82 -3.53
C PRO A 306 -20.59 17.14 -3.01
N THR A 307 -21.29 17.13 -1.86
CA THR A 307 -21.94 18.32 -1.29
C THR A 307 -21.01 19.16 -0.41
N ILE A 308 -19.85 18.62 -0.05
CA ILE A 308 -18.81 19.35 0.71
C ILE A 308 -18.16 20.39 -0.18
N ASP A 309 -18.04 21.63 0.31
CA ASP A 309 -17.45 22.74 -0.43
C ASP A 309 -16.00 22.41 -0.88
N PRO A 310 -15.67 22.60 -2.17
CA PRO A 310 -14.33 22.36 -2.70
C PRO A 310 -13.18 23.05 -1.96
N GLN A 311 -13.40 24.20 -1.32
CA GLN A 311 -12.32 24.96 -0.66
C GLN A 311 -11.66 24.20 0.51
N PHE A 312 -12.36 23.23 1.10
CA PHE A 312 -11.84 22.39 2.19
C PHE A 312 -11.15 21.12 1.70
N LYS A 313 -11.21 20.85 0.39
CA LYS A 313 -10.57 19.69 -0.23
C LYS A 313 -9.23 20.10 -0.80
N THR A 314 -8.16 19.49 -0.31
CA THR A 314 -6.88 19.53 -1.00
C THR A 314 -6.97 18.63 -2.23
N THR A 315 -6.71 19.18 -3.41
CA THR A 315 -6.71 18.41 -4.66
C THR A 315 -5.27 18.20 -5.14
N GLN A 316 -4.93 16.95 -5.48
CA GLN A 316 -3.70 16.60 -6.17
C GLN A 316 -4.02 15.87 -7.47
N THR A 317 -3.26 16.18 -8.52
CA THR A 317 -3.34 15.48 -9.80
C THR A 317 -2.11 14.59 -9.96
N MET A 318 -2.31 13.36 -10.40
CA MET A 318 -1.25 12.38 -10.56
C MET A 318 -1.33 11.64 -11.88
N TYR A 319 -0.14 11.32 -12.38
CA TYR A 319 0.07 10.39 -13.47
C TYR A 319 0.57 9.06 -12.89
N PRO A 320 -0.26 8.00 -12.87
CA PRO A 320 0.08 6.73 -12.23
C PRO A 320 1.33 6.03 -12.80
N TRP A 321 1.82 6.53 -13.94
CA TRP A 321 2.85 5.91 -14.76
C TRP A 321 4.11 6.79 -14.89
N GLU A 322 4.19 7.93 -14.21
CA GLU A 322 5.35 8.84 -14.26
C GLU A 322 6.51 8.46 -13.32
N GLY A 323 6.34 7.46 -12.44
CA GLY A 323 7.34 7.03 -11.47
C GLY A 323 8.62 6.38 -12.03
N ASP A 324 8.85 6.44 -13.34
CA ASP A 324 10.07 5.91 -13.98
C ASP A 324 10.52 6.78 -15.17
N ALA A 325 10.34 8.11 -15.06
CA ALA A 325 11.23 9.00 -15.79
C ALA A 325 12.62 8.83 -15.18
N ARG A 326 13.40 7.86 -15.68
CA ARG A 326 14.87 7.85 -15.49
C ARG A 326 15.30 9.30 -15.67
N ARG A 327 15.80 9.93 -14.61
CA ARG A 327 16.45 11.24 -14.74
C ARG A 327 17.67 10.98 -15.60
N VAL A 328 17.53 11.13 -16.91
CA VAL A 328 18.65 11.06 -17.84
C VAL A 328 19.55 12.20 -17.41
N LEU A 329 20.72 11.87 -16.85
CA LEU A 329 21.74 12.87 -16.56
C LEU A 329 22.07 13.58 -17.88
N PRO A 330 22.12 14.93 -17.89
CA PRO A 330 22.37 15.68 -19.12
C PRO A 330 23.74 15.37 -19.73
N SER A 331 24.71 14.97 -18.90
CA SER A 331 26.05 14.56 -19.35
C SER A 331 26.68 13.57 -18.37
N VAL A 332 27.38 12.56 -18.89
CA VAL A 332 28.19 11.60 -18.12
C VAL A 332 29.60 11.54 -18.70
N HIS A 333 30.61 11.63 -17.84
CA HIS A 333 32.01 11.55 -18.22
C HIS A 333 32.72 10.44 -17.44
N LEU A 334 33.46 9.60 -18.17
CA LEU A 334 34.28 8.53 -17.58
C LEU A 334 35.73 8.97 -17.58
N PHE A 335 36.38 8.97 -16.42
CA PHE A 335 37.80 9.29 -16.27
C PHE A 335 38.58 8.07 -15.76
N ALA A 336 39.79 7.87 -16.28
CA ALA A 336 40.70 6.83 -15.80
C ALA A 336 42.17 7.22 -16.01
N SER A 337 43.08 6.33 -15.60
CA SER A 337 44.51 6.47 -15.87
C SER A 337 44.84 6.32 -17.37
N GLU A 338 46.07 6.67 -17.76
CA GLU A 338 46.57 6.56 -19.14
C GLU A 338 46.35 5.18 -19.76
N ARG A 339 46.47 4.11 -18.96
CA ARG A 339 46.25 2.71 -19.40
C ARG A 339 44.84 2.47 -19.95
N SER A 340 43.85 3.24 -19.51
CA SER A 340 42.44 3.04 -19.84
C SER A 340 41.85 4.18 -20.67
N ALA A 341 42.51 5.34 -20.73
CA ALA A 341 42.08 6.44 -21.57
C ALA A 341 42.01 6.03 -23.05
N GLY A 342 41.00 6.51 -23.77
CA GLY A 342 40.74 6.19 -25.18
C GLY A 342 39.89 4.93 -25.41
N LYS A 343 39.68 4.09 -24.39
CA LYS A 343 38.76 2.92 -24.50
C LYS A 343 37.32 3.39 -24.56
N THR A 344 36.50 2.72 -25.38
CA THR A 344 35.05 2.93 -25.41
C THR A 344 34.36 1.89 -24.54
N VAL A 345 33.41 2.34 -23.72
CA VAL A 345 32.61 1.50 -22.83
C VAL A 345 31.14 1.66 -23.22
N GLU A 346 30.45 0.54 -23.41
CA GLU A 346 29.00 0.53 -23.62
C GLU A 346 28.28 0.88 -22.32
N THR A 347 27.40 1.88 -22.37
CA THR A 347 26.65 2.33 -21.19
C THR A 347 25.16 2.50 -21.52
N PRO A 348 24.28 2.61 -20.51
CA PRO A 348 22.89 2.98 -20.73
C PRO A 348 22.68 4.35 -21.41
N TYR A 349 23.71 5.20 -21.47
CA TYR A 349 23.73 6.49 -22.17
C TYR A 349 24.31 6.40 -23.59
N GLY A 350 24.52 5.19 -24.10
CA GLY A 350 25.25 4.92 -25.34
C GLY A 350 26.75 4.67 -25.10
N PRO A 351 27.53 4.48 -26.18
CA PRO A 351 28.97 4.29 -26.07
C PRO A 351 29.65 5.57 -25.57
N LEU A 352 30.43 5.45 -24.50
CA LEU A 352 31.21 6.55 -23.92
C LEU A 352 32.70 6.25 -23.97
N THR A 353 33.49 7.23 -24.43
CA THR A 353 34.96 7.13 -24.41
C THR A 353 35.52 7.55 -23.06
N VAL A 354 36.38 6.72 -22.49
CA VAL A 354 37.11 6.99 -21.25
C VAL A 354 38.14 8.08 -21.51
N LYS A 355 38.06 9.18 -20.76
CA LYS A 355 38.98 10.32 -20.82
C LYS A 355 40.15 10.11 -19.86
N LEU A 356 41.29 10.70 -20.19
CA LEU A 356 42.40 10.80 -19.24
C LEU A 356 41.97 11.67 -18.06
N PHE A 357 42.22 11.20 -16.85
CA PHE A 357 41.96 11.96 -15.63
C PHE A 357 42.86 13.21 -15.55
N SER A 358 42.25 14.33 -15.19
CA SER A 358 42.96 15.48 -14.62
C SER A 358 42.10 16.12 -13.54
N VAL A 359 42.74 16.73 -12.54
CA VAL A 359 42.04 17.43 -11.46
C VAL A 359 41.17 18.54 -12.04
N ASP A 360 41.67 19.32 -13.00
CA ASP A 360 40.92 20.41 -13.63
C ASP A 360 39.64 19.93 -14.34
N ALA A 361 39.72 18.81 -15.08
CA ALA A 361 38.56 18.26 -15.76
C ALA A 361 37.52 17.69 -14.78
N ALA A 362 37.96 17.15 -13.64
CA ALA A 362 37.07 16.67 -12.60
C ALA A 362 36.43 17.81 -11.80
N ARG A 363 37.16 18.90 -11.53
CA ARG A 363 36.70 20.06 -10.75
C ARG A 363 35.50 20.77 -11.37
N VAL A 364 35.37 20.76 -12.70
CA VAL A 364 34.28 21.43 -13.42
C VAL A 364 32.99 20.61 -13.50
N MET A 365 32.99 19.37 -12.99
CA MET A 365 31.79 18.54 -12.90
C MET A 365 30.92 18.96 -11.71
N ASP A 366 29.61 18.70 -11.77
CA ASP A 366 28.73 18.90 -10.61
C ASP A 366 29.00 17.86 -9.50
N TYR A 367 29.11 16.60 -9.91
CA TYR A 367 29.36 15.45 -9.04
C TYR A 367 30.50 14.58 -9.60
N VAL A 368 31.37 14.10 -8.72
CA VAL A 368 32.47 13.18 -9.03
C VAL A 368 32.39 11.97 -8.10
N PHE A 369 32.22 10.79 -8.68
CA PHE A 369 32.26 9.52 -7.96
C PHE A 369 33.65 8.91 -8.06
N LEU A 370 34.36 8.81 -6.92
CA LEU A 370 35.67 8.17 -6.88
C LEU A 370 35.51 6.68 -6.55
N ALA A 371 35.55 5.85 -7.59
CA ALA A 371 35.59 4.38 -7.50
C ALA A 371 37.02 3.87 -7.78
N VAL A 372 37.99 4.42 -7.06
CA VAL A 372 39.44 4.25 -7.28
C VAL A 372 40.14 3.87 -5.98
N SER A 373 41.47 3.67 -6.02
CA SER A 373 42.24 3.31 -4.82
C SER A 373 42.23 4.43 -3.77
N GLY A 374 42.39 4.05 -2.50
CA GLY A 374 42.48 5.03 -1.42
C GLY A 374 43.67 6.00 -1.55
N SER A 375 44.80 5.54 -2.10
CA SER A 375 45.95 6.42 -2.38
C SER A 375 45.61 7.52 -3.38
N PHE A 376 44.88 7.18 -4.45
CA PHE A 376 44.43 8.15 -5.45
C PHE A 376 43.45 9.15 -4.84
N ALA A 377 42.52 8.66 -4.00
CA ALA A 377 41.59 9.53 -3.29
C ALA A 377 42.34 10.52 -2.37
N LEU A 378 43.32 10.06 -1.59
CA LEU A 378 44.14 10.94 -0.73
C LEU A 378 44.89 12.01 -1.53
N GLU A 379 45.38 11.67 -2.72
CA GLU A 379 46.13 12.61 -3.56
C GLU A 379 45.25 13.68 -4.21
N HIS A 380 44.02 13.33 -4.61
CA HIS A 380 43.24 14.18 -5.52
C HIS A 380 41.88 14.64 -4.99
N ALA A 381 41.24 13.93 -4.05
CA ALA A 381 39.85 14.20 -3.69
C ALA A 381 39.65 15.61 -3.10
N GLU A 382 40.54 16.07 -2.22
CA GLU A 382 40.47 17.42 -1.65
C GLU A 382 40.68 18.50 -2.73
N ALA A 383 41.61 18.26 -3.66
CA ALA A 383 41.85 19.16 -4.77
C ALA A 383 40.64 19.24 -5.72
N ILE A 384 39.92 18.14 -5.94
CA ILE A 384 38.67 18.15 -6.73
C ILE A 384 37.56 18.88 -5.96
N ALA A 385 37.43 18.64 -4.66
CA ALA A 385 36.39 19.19 -3.78
C ALA A 385 36.67 20.62 -3.27
N ALA A 386 37.81 21.24 -3.61
CA ALA A 386 38.17 22.57 -3.14
C ALA A 386 37.11 23.62 -3.56
N PRO A 387 37.01 24.78 -2.89
CA PRO A 387 35.97 25.78 -3.17
C PRO A 387 35.77 26.06 -4.66
N GLY A 388 34.50 26.07 -5.09
CA GLY A 388 34.11 26.20 -6.51
C GLY A 388 34.28 24.93 -7.36
N GLY A 389 34.81 23.84 -6.80
CA GLY A 389 34.94 22.54 -7.47
C GLY A 389 33.74 21.61 -7.25
N ALA A 390 33.85 20.38 -7.73
CA ALA A 390 32.78 19.38 -7.71
C ALA A 390 32.40 18.90 -6.30
N ILE A 391 31.23 18.29 -6.20
CA ILE A 391 30.88 17.44 -5.05
C ILE A 391 31.48 16.05 -5.28
N VAL A 392 32.40 15.66 -4.43
CA VAL A 392 33.13 14.39 -4.49
C VAL A 392 32.53 13.39 -3.51
N ILE A 393 32.17 12.22 -4.03
CA ILE A 393 31.70 11.08 -3.24
C ILE A 393 32.75 9.97 -3.40
N ASP A 394 33.53 9.75 -2.34
CA ASP A 394 34.63 8.78 -2.34
C ASP A 394 34.18 7.42 -1.84
N ASN A 395 34.34 6.39 -2.67
CA ASN A 395 34.03 5.01 -2.30
C ASN A 395 35.14 4.32 -1.51
N SER A 396 36.35 4.88 -1.53
CA SER A 396 37.51 4.30 -0.86
C SER A 396 37.40 4.40 0.68
N SER A 397 38.34 3.78 1.39
CA SER A 397 38.44 3.93 2.86
C SER A 397 39.20 5.17 3.31
N ALA A 398 39.75 5.97 2.38
CA ALA A 398 40.71 7.04 2.66
C ALA A 398 40.19 8.08 3.67
N PHE A 399 38.98 8.58 3.47
CA PHE A 399 38.43 9.69 4.25
C PHE A 399 37.34 9.29 5.24
N ARG A 400 36.99 8.00 5.32
CA ARG A 400 35.82 7.53 6.11
C ARG A 400 35.90 7.93 7.58
N MET A 401 37.09 7.94 8.16
CA MET A 401 37.29 8.30 9.57
C MET A 401 37.78 9.73 9.79
N GLU A 402 37.96 10.52 8.73
CA GLU A 402 38.36 11.92 8.86
C GLU A 402 37.24 12.74 9.49
N ALA A 403 37.56 13.51 10.54
CA ALA A 403 36.55 14.22 11.33
C ALA A 403 35.75 15.27 10.51
N ARG A 404 36.39 15.86 9.51
CA ARG A 404 35.78 16.88 8.64
C ARG A 404 34.94 16.31 7.50
N VAL A 405 35.10 15.02 7.19
CA VAL A 405 34.43 14.34 6.07
C VAL A 405 33.26 13.50 6.62
N PRO A 406 32.01 13.71 6.15
CA PRO A 406 30.87 12.95 6.61
C PRO A 406 30.92 11.56 5.97
N LEU A 407 30.56 10.53 6.75
CA LEU A 407 30.44 9.15 6.30
C LEU A 407 28.95 8.81 6.24
N VAL A 408 28.40 8.64 5.03
CA VAL A 408 26.96 8.84 4.83
C VAL A 408 26.25 7.61 4.29
N ILE A 409 25.12 7.28 4.92
CA ILE A 409 24.03 6.50 4.35
C ILE A 409 22.81 7.42 4.38
N PRO A 410 22.30 7.87 3.22
CA PRO A 410 21.31 8.96 3.15
C PRO A 410 20.09 8.78 4.06
N GLU A 411 19.58 7.56 4.15
CA GLU A 411 18.43 7.18 4.98
C GLU A 411 18.72 7.34 6.48
N ILE A 412 19.98 7.19 6.92
CA ILE A 412 20.43 7.21 8.32
C ILE A 412 20.83 8.61 8.74
N ASN A 413 21.80 9.18 8.05
CA ASN A 413 22.51 10.37 8.51
C ASN A 413 22.82 11.34 7.35
N GLY A 414 21.97 11.40 6.33
CA GLY A 414 22.12 12.31 5.18
C GLY A 414 22.22 13.79 5.58
N ASP A 415 21.60 14.16 6.70
CA ASP A 415 21.65 15.50 7.28
C ASP A 415 23.06 15.93 7.71
N THR A 416 23.96 14.98 7.99
CA THR A 416 25.36 15.26 8.37
C THR A 416 26.20 15.85 7.24
N ILE A 417 25.76 15.77 5.98
CA ILE A 417 26.48 16.31 4.83
C ILE A 417 26.69 17.82 4.99
N GLY A 418 25.64 18.56 5.29
CA GLY A 418 25.68 20.03 5.37
C GLY A 418 26.17 20.66 4.05
N SER A 419 27.12 21.58 4.14
CA SER A 419 27.72 22.27 2.98
C SER A 419 29.01 21.62 2.46
N ARG A 420 29.33 20.41 2.93
CA ARG A 420 30.59 19.73 2.59
C ARG A 420 30.57 19.24 1.14
N ARG A 421 31.72 19.37 0.48
CA ARG A 421 31.92 18.93 -0.92
C ARG A 421 32.61 17.59 -1.03
N LEU A 422 33.33 17.13 -0.01
CA LEU A 422 33.91 15.80 0.05
C LEU A 422 33.08 14.95 1.02
N ILE A 423 32.53 13.85 0.53
CA ILE A 423 31.69 12.90 1.27
C ILE A 423 32.28 11.51 1.11
N ALA A 424 32.36 10.76 2.21
CA ALA A 424 32.80 9.37 2.19
C ALA A 424 31.61 8.42 2.11
N ASN A 425 31.70 7.43 1.23
CA ASN A 425 30.80 6.29 1.15
C ASN A 425 31.33 5.18 2.08
N PRO A 426 30.45 4.48 2.83
CA PRO A 426 30.85 3.43 3.75
C PRO A 426 31.39 2.15 3.08
N ASN A 427 31.98 1.30 3.92
CA ASN A 427 32.30 -0.09 3.61
C ASN A 427 31.01 -0.84 3.26
N CYS A 428 31.12 -1.77 2.32
CA CYS A 428 29.97 -2.49 1.79
C CYS A 428 29.29 -3.41 2.81
N THR A 429 30.04 -4.04 3.71
CA THR A 429 29.50 -4.78 4.85
C THR A 429 28.84 -3.85 5.85
N THR A 430 29.50 -2.75 6.23
CA THR A 430 28.87 -1.76 7.13
C THR A 430 27.56 -1.24 6.57
N ALA A 431 27.52 -0.86 5.29
CA ALA A 431 26.32 -0.33 4.65
C ALA A 431 25.17 -1.33 4.64
N VAL A 432 25.44 -2.59 4.31
CA VAL A 432 24.44 -3.66 4.30
C VAL A 432 23.88 -3.91 5.71
N ALA A 433 24.76 -4.02 6.71
CA ALA A 433 24.35 -4.18 8.11
C ALA A 433 23.54 -2.99 8.63
N ALA A 434 24.04 -1.77 8.39
CA ALA A 434 23.48 -0.52 8.91
C ALA A 434 22.03 -0.31 8.48
N MET A 435 21.68 -0.67 7.25
CA MET A 435 20.30 -0.57 6.76
C MET A 435 19.31 -1.41 7.58
N ALA A 436 19.71 -2.61 7.99
CA ALA A 436 18.90 -3.46 8.85
C ALA A 436 18.89 -2.98 10.31
N LEU A 437 20.04 -2.50 10.80
CA LEU A 437 20.23 -2.21 12.21
C LEU A 437 19.70 -0.86 12.65
N TRP A 438 19.69 0.14 11.78
CA TRP A 438 19.30 1.50 12.15
C TRP A 438 17.83 1.62 12.62
N PRO A 439 16.83 1.02 11.95
CA PRO A 439 15.44 1.02 12.45
C PRO A 439 15.34 0.42 13.86
N LEU A 440 16.06 -0.67 14.11
CA LEU A 440 16.12 -1.33 15.41
C LEU A 440 16.87 -0.47 16.44
N HIS A 441 17.93 0.23 16.04
CA HIS A 441 18.68 1.13 16.90
C HIS A 441 17.82 2.31 17.37
N CYS A 442 17.08 2.94 16.45
CA CYS A 442 16.16 4.03 16.79
C CYS A 442 15.14 3.60 17.84
N HIS A 443 14.63 2.36 17.74
CA HIS A 443 13.56 1.87 18.60
C HIS A 443 14.01 1.14 19.87
N PHE A 444 15.14 0.45 19.88
CA PHE A 444 15.60 -0.34 21.04
C PHE A 444 16.90 0.18 21.64
N LYS A 445 17.64 1.02 20.92
CA LYS A 445 19.00 1.46 21.23
C LYS A 445 19.97 0.28 21.36
N ILE A 446 20.73 0.01 20.30
CA ILE A 446 21.75 -1.05 20.30
C ILE A 446 22.97 -0.60 21.12
N GLU A 447 23.43 -1.44 22.04
CA GLU A 447 24.63 -1.19 22.87
C GLU A 447 25.81 -2.08 22.46
N LYS A 448 25.53 -3.34 22.09
CA LYS A 448 26.55 -4.29 21.65
C LYS A 448 26.09 -5.07 20.44
N MET A 449 27.04 -5.47 19.62
CA MET A 449 26.80 -6.27 18.44
C MET A 449 27.93 -7.28 18.21
N ILE A 450 27.55 -8.50 17.87
CA ILE A 450 28.44 -9.53 17.34
C ILE A 450 28.03 -9.78 15.90
N VAL A 451 28.98 -9.69 14.97
CA VAL A 451 28.76 -9.88 13.53
C VAL A 451 29.67 -10.98 13.00
N SER A 452 29.09 -11.98 12.36
CA SER A 452 29.82 -12.95 11.54
C SER A 452 29.43 -12.74 10.08
N THR A 453 30.39 -12.29 9.28
CA THR A 453 30.14 -11.97 7.87
C THR A 453 30.45 -13.16 6.98
N TYR A 454 29.74 -13.19 5.86
CA TYR A 454 29.82 -14.16 4.79
C TYR A 454 29.98 -13.37 3.49
N GLN A 455 31.19 -12.85 3.27
CA GLN A 455 31.46 -11.93 2.18
C GLN A 455 31.75 -12.68 0.87
N ALA A 456 31.15 -12.20 -0.22
CA ALA A 456 31.34 -12.69 -1.58
C ALA A 456 32.70 -12.30 -2.20
N ALA A 457 33.11 -13.04 -3.23
CA ALA A 457 34.34 -12.85 -4.01
C ALA A 457 34.42 -11.50 -4.74
N SER A 458 33.30 -10.91 -5.14
CA SER A 458 33.25 -9.60 -5.80
C SER A 458 33.76 -8.43 -4.95
N GLY A 459 33.91 -8.60 -3.63
CA GLY A 459 34.63 -7.63 -2.80
C GLY A 459 36.13 -7.52 -3.14
N ALA A 460 36.71 -8.55 -3.77
CA ALA A 460 38.07 -8.56 -4.30
C ALA A 460 38.14 -8.16 -5.79
N GLY A 461 37.08 -7.56 -6.34
CA GLY A 461 37.04 -7.12 -7.72
C GLY A 461 36.71 -8.21 -8.74
N ILE A 462 36.90 -7.88 -10.01
CA ILE A 462 36.60 -8.80 -11.11
C ILE A 462 37.57 -9.97 -11.15
N GLU A 463 38.84 -9.77 -10.78
CA GLU A 463 39.82 -10.85 -10.72
C GLU A 463 39.42 -11.89 -9.67
N GLY A 464 38.94 -11.48 -8.48
CA GLY A 464 38.47 -12.41 -7.45
C GLY A 464 37.26 -13.24 -7.86
N MET A 465 36.31 -12.65 -8.61
CA MET A 465 35.18 -13.42 -9.17
C MET A 465 35.64 -14.43 -10.21
N THR A 466 36.53 -14.02 -11.11
CA THR A 466 37.08 -14.89 -12.16
C THR A 466 37.85 -16.05 -11.54
N GLU A 467 38.74 -15.78 -10.57
CA GLU A 467 39.49 -16.81 -9.85
C GLU A 467 38.56 -17.82 -9.17
N LEU A 468 37.48 -17.37 -8.51
CA LEU A 468 36.52 -18.30 -7.91
C LEU A 468 35.90 -19.23 -8.97
N ILE A 469 35.46 -18.69 -10.12
CA ILE A 469 34.86 -19.49 -11.20
C ILE A 469 35.87 -20.52 -11.72
N GLU A 470 37.09 -20.09 -12.01
CA GLU A 470 38.14 -20.93 -12.56
C GLU A 470 38.58 -22.01 -11.57
N SER A 471 38.82 -21.65 -10.30
CA SER A 471 39.19 -22.59 -9.24
C SER A 471 38.07 -23.59 -8.95
N THR A 472 36.80 -23.18 -8.99
CA THR A 472 35.68 -24.12 -8.85
C THR A 472 35.63 -25.11 -10.01
N LYS A 473 35.82 -24.66 -11.26
CA LYS A 473 35.89 -25.55 -12.43
C LYS A 473 37.07 -26.53 -12.32
N ALA A 474 38.24 -26.05 -11.90
CA ALA A 474 39.42 -26.88 -11.70
C ALA A 474 39.16 -27.99 -10.67
N SER A 475 38.61 -27.63 -9.49
CA SER A 475 38.26 -28.60 -8.45
C SER A 475 37.25 -29.64 -8.91
N LEU A 476 36.21 -29.23 -9.64
CA LEU A 476 35.20 -30.15 -10.18
C LEU A 476 35.76 -31.11 -11.24
N ASN A 477 36.83 -30.71 -11.93
CA ASN A 477 37.54 -31.54 -12.89
C ASN A 477 38.68 -32.37 -12.25
N GLY A 478 38.77 -32.41 -10.92
CA GLY A 478 39.80 -33.15 -10.18
C GLY A 478 41.20 -32.50 -10.19
N ALA A 479 41.31 -31.24 -10.61
CA ALA A 479 42.53 -30.46 -10.56
C ALA A 479 42.62 -29.62 -9.27
N ALA A 480 43.85 -29.27 -8.85
CA ALA A 480 44.06 -28.42 -7.70
C ALA A 480 43.52 -27.00 -7.96
N PRO A 481 42.75 -26.39 -7.02
CA PRO A 481 42.27 -25.02 -7.17
C PRO A 481 43.42 -24.01 -7.00
N SER A 482 43.40 -22.93 -7.78
CA SER A 482 44.39 -21.85 -7.70
C SER A 482 43.97 -20.75 -6.72
N ASN A 483 44.97 -19.97 -6.29
CA ASN A 483 44.78 -18.77 -5.49
C ASN A 483 45.89 -17.74 -5.79
N ALA A 484 45.63 -16.84 -6.72
CA ALA A 484 46.51 -15.71 -7.04
C ALA A 484 45.98 -14.39 -6.43
N VAL A 485 44.66 -14.24 -6.35
CA VAL A 485 43.96 -13.08 -5.78
C VAL A 485 43.71 -13.29 -4.29
N PHE A 486 43.26 -14.48 -3.88
CA PHE A 486 42.99 -14.79 -2.48
C PHE A 486 44.20 -15.41 -1.78
N ALA A 487 44.26 -15.23 -0.45
CA ALA A 487 45.33 -15.80 0.39
C ALA A 487 45.37 -17.35 0.34
N HIS A 488 44.22 -17.98 0.11
CA HIS A 488 44.06 -19.42 -0.03
C HIS A 488 43.01 -19.72 -1.11
N PRO A 489 42.94 -20.93 -1.67
CA PRO A 489 41.90 -21.30 -2.61
C PRO A 489 40.51 -21.14 -1.98
N LEU A 490 39.64 -20.40 -2.65
CA LEU A 490 38.29 -20.10 -2.16
C LEU A 490 37.27 -21.18 -2.56
N ALA A 491 37.49 -21.88 -3.69
CA ALA A 491 36.60 -22.92 -4.16
C ALA A 491 36.38 -24.01 -3.09
N PHE A 492 35.12 -24.25 -2.71
CA PHE A 492 34.73 -25.20 -1.65
C PHE A 492 35.37 -24.93 -0.27
N ASN A 493 35.78 -23.69 0.00
CA ASN A 493 36.47 -23.31 1.22
C ASN A 493 35.92 -21.98 1.79
N VAL A 494 36.29 -21.65 3.03
CA VAL A 494 36.06 -20.34 3.65
C VAL A 494 37.38 -19.75 4.14
N ILE A 495 37.56 -18.43 4.00
CA ILE A 495 38.81 -17.75 4.37
C ILE A 495 38.50 -16.70 5.45
N PRO A 496 38.88 -16.92 6.73
CA PRO A 496 38.63 -16.01 7.83
C PRO A 496 39.68 -14.87 7.88
N HIS A 497 39.96 -14.26 6.73
CA HIS A 497 40.95 -13.19 6.59
C HIS A 497 40.56 -12.30 5.41
N ILE A 498 40.17 -11.07 5.71
CA ILE A 498 39.85 -10.05 4.71
C ILE A 498 40.52 -8.75 5.12
N ASP A 499 41.31 -8.18 4.21
CA ASP A 499 42.16 -7.01 4.49
C ASP A 499 43.22 -7.31 5.57
N ALA A 500 44.12 -6.37 5.86
CA ALA A 500 45.29 -6.60 6.70
C ALA A 500 44.96 -6.76 8.20
N PHE A 501 45.65 -7.67 8.89
CA PHE A 501 45.60 -7.78 10.35
C PHE A 501 46.06 -6.49 11.05
N GLN A 502 45.44 -6.22 12.19
CA GLN A 502 45.72 -5.11 13.11
C GLN A 502 46.38 -5.63 14.39
N PRO A 503 47.06 -4.77 15.18
CA PRO A 503 47.77 -5.21 16.39
C PRO A 503 46.91 -5.90 17.45
N ASN A 504 45.60 -5.66 17.44
CA ASN A 504 44.64 -6.27 18.38
C ASN A 504 44.14 -7.65 17.94
N GLY A 505 44.65 -8.20 16.82
CA GLY A 505 44.28 -9.51 16.29
C GLY A 505 43.07 -9.51 15.35
N TYR A 506 42.33 -8.40 15.24
CA TYR A 506 41.29 -8.22 14.23
C TYR A 506 41.90 -7.82 12.89
N THR A 507 41.21 -8.09 11.79
CA THR A 507 41.52 -7.55 10.47
C THR A 507 40.98 -6.14 10.31
N LYS A 508 41.52 -5.38 9.35
CA LYS A 508 41.04 -4.03 9.04
C LYS A 508 39.58 -4.05 8.57
N GLU A 509 39.14 -5.11 7.89
CA GLU A 509 37.75 -5.24 7.48
C GLU A 509 36.80 -5.34 8.67
N GLU A 510 37.17 -6.12 9.69
CA GLU A 510 36.40 -6.23 10.93
C GLU A 510 36.34 -4.90 11.68
N MET A 511 37.48 -4.20 11.74
CA MET A 511 37.54 -2.90 12.41
C MET A 511 36.77 -1.80 11.67
N LYS A 512 36.67 -1.84 10.33
CA LYS A 512 35.79 -0.93 9.57
C LYS A 512 34.34 -1.06 10.01
N VAL A 513 33.83 -2.27 10.20
CA VAL A 513 32.45 -2.49 10.70
C VAL A 513 32.26 -1.78 12.03
N THR A 514 33.23 -1.87 12.95
CA THR A 514 33.17 -1.19 14.24
C THR A 514 33.24 0.33 14.11
N TRP A 515 34.25 0.86 13.44
CA TRP A 515 34.50 2.31 13.38
C TRP A 515 33.41 3.05 12.60
N GLU A 516 33.04 2.50 11.45
CA GLU A 516 32.10 3.13 10.54
C GLU A 516 30.67 3.09 11.09
N THR A 517 30.23 1.98 11.71
CA THR A 517 28.91 1.92 12.35
C THR A 517 28.77 2.97 13.45
N ASN A 518 29.77 3.09 14.33
CA ASN A 518 29.79 4.11 15.39
C ASN A 518 29.68 5.53 14.80
N LYS A 519 30.47 5.84 13.75
CA LYS A 519 30.42 7.16 13.09
C LYS A 519 29.09 7.44 12.40
N ILE A 520 28.53 6.45 11.68
CA ILE A 520 27.26 6.61 10.94
C ILE A 520 26.09 6.79 11.91
N PHE A 521 26.07 6.02 13.01
CA PHE A 521 24.97 6.04 13.97
C PHE A 521 25.07 7.22 14.95
N GLY A 522 26.20 7.94 14.96
CA GLY A 522 26.47 8.98 15.97
C GLY A 522 26.70 8.40 17.37
N GLU A 523 27.13 7.15 17.45
CA GLU A 523 27.37 6.42 18.70
C GLU A 523 28.87 6.28 18.92
N SER A 524 29.39 6.72 20.06
CA SER A 524 30.83 6.57 20.36
C SER A 524 31.13 5.36 21.24
N THR A 525 30.11 4.71 21.80
CA THR A 525 30.26 3.67 22.84
C THR A 525 29.71 2.31 22.42
N MET A 526 29.21 2.14 21.21
CA MET A 526 28.65 0.86 20.76
C MET A 526 29.78 -0.17 20.62
N LYS A 527 29.69 -1.27 21.37
CA LYS A 527 30.71 -2.32 21.35
C LYS A 527 30.42 -3.32 20.24
N ILE A 528 31.28 -3.35 19.22
CA ILE A 528 31.09 -4.20 18.05
C ILE A 528 32.27 -5.16 17.95
N SER A 529 31.97 -6.46 17.86
CA SER A 529 32.92 -7.50 17.52
C SER A 529 32.50 -8.13 16.20
N CYS A 530 33.35 -7.99 15.19
CA CYS A 530 33.10 -8.51 13.85
C CYS A 530 34.11 -9.62 13.51
N THR A 531 33.66 -10.66 12.80
CA THR A 531 34.52 -11.65 12.17
C THR A 531 34.28 -11.65 10.66
N ALA A 532 35.33 -11.39 9.88
CA ALA A 532 35.28 -11.22 8.44
C ALA A 532 35.68 -12.51 7.71
N VAL A 533 34.73 -13.17 7.03
CA VAL A 533 34.99 -14.44 6.32
C VAL A 533 34.60 -14.32 4.85
N ARG A 534 35.54 -14.64 3.96
CA ARG A 534 35.29 -14.75 2.52
C ARG A 534 34.76 -16.15 2.23
N ILE A 535 33.65 -16.22 1.48
CA ILE A 535 32.98 -17.48 1.12
C ILE A 535 32.86 -17.63 -0.41
N PRO A 536 32.61 -18.84 -0.95
CA PRO A 536 32.61 -19.09 -2.39
C PRO A 536 31.28 -18.69 -3.02
N ILE A 537 30.94 -17.41 -2.89
CA ILE A 537 29.77 -16.77 -3.49
C ILE A 537 30.25 -15.64 -4.38
N LEU A 538 29.69 -15.54 -5.58
CA LEU A 538 30.12 -14.53 -6.56
C LEU A 538 29.78 -13.13 -6.10
N ARG A 539 28.55 -12.91 -5.62
CA ARG A 539 27.97 -11.59 -5.35
C ARG A 539 26.94 -11.65 -4.22
N ALA A 540 26.75 -10.50 -3.58
CA ALA A 540 26.03 -10.26 -2.34
C ALA A 540 26.78 -10.72 -1.08
N HIS A 541 26.76 -9.87 -0.06
CA HIS A 541 27.27 -10.19 1.27
C HIS A 541 26.12 -10.67 2.15
N SER A 542 26.45 -11.54 3.10
CA SER A 542 25.52 -11.97 4.13
C SER A 542 26.14 -11.84 5.51
N GLU A 543 25.31 -11.61 6.52
CA GLU A 543 25.77 -11.33 7.87
C GLU A 543 24.82 -11.97 8.88
N ALA A 544 25.37 -12.81 9.76
CA ALA A 544 24.68 -13.24 10.96
C ALA A 544 25.01 -12.25 12.07
N ILE A 545 23.98 -11.60 12.60
CA ILE A 545 24.14 -10.51 13.56
C ILE A 545 23.37 -10.85 14.82
N THR A 546 24.04 -10.71 15.96
CA THR A 546 23.42 -10.73 17.29
C THR A 546 23.61 -9.37 17.93
N ILE A 547 22.53 -8.76 18.38
CA ILE A 547 22.54 -7.46 19.06
C ILE A 547 22.08 -7.59 20.51
N GLN A 548 22.71 -6.80 21.38
CA GLN A 548 22.20 -6.48 22.71
C GLN A 548 21.69 -5.04 22.70
N THR A 549 20.50 -4.83 23.24
CA THR A 549 19.80 -3.54 23.26
C THR A 549 19.61 -3.02 24.68
N ALA A 550 19.60 -1.70 24.85
CA ALA A 550 19.40 -1.06 26.14
C ALA A 550 17.95 -1.25 26.62
N ARG A 551 16.99 -1.07 25.72
CA ARG A 551 15.56 -1.31 26.01
C ARG A 551 15.25 -2.79 25.79
N PRO A 552 14.51 -3.43 26.71
CA PRO A 552 14.10 -4.81 26.51
C PRO A 552 13.19 -4.90 25.29
N ILE A 553 13.46 -5.88 24.44
CA ILE A 553 12.62 -6.31 23.35
C ILE A 553 11.50 -7.16 23.99
N THR A 554 10.54 -6.51 24.65
CA THR A 554 9.41 -7.15 25.35
C THR A 554 8.08 -6.51 24.97
N ALA A 555 6.97 -7.20 25.23
CA ALA A 555 5.63 -6.68 24.96
C ALA A 555 5.31 -5.39 25.75
N ASP A 556 5.96 -5.13 26.90
CA ASP A 556 5.70 -3.93 27.72
C ASP A 556 6.34 -2.65 27.16
N ALA A 557 7.37 -2.78 26.31
CA ALA A 557 7.90 -1.65 25.54
C ALA A 557 6.85 -1.03 24.59
N ALA A 558 5.81 -1.79 24.23
CA ALA A 558 4.71 -1.34 23.38
C ALA A 558 3.82 -0.27 24.04
N ARG A 559 3.84 -0.10 25.38
CA ARG A 559 3.05 0.95 26.07
C ARG A 559 3.49 2.37 25.73
N TYR A 560 4.69 2.56 25.20
CA TYR A 560 5.20 3.88 24.81
C TYR A 560 5.04 4.19 23.32
N SER A 561 4.45 3.27 22.55
CA SER A 561 3.99 3.51 21.19
C SER A 561 2.46 3.64 21.18
N PRO A 562 1.87 4.84 20.99
CA PRO A 562 0.43 5.04 21.13
C PRO A 562 -0.42 4.41 20.00
N CYS A 563 0.14 3.50 19.19
CA CYS A 563 -0.46 3.06 17.92
C CYS A 563 -0.71 1.56 17.76
N ILE A 564 -0.56 0.70 18.78
CA ILE A 564 -0.70 -0.77 18.57
C ILE A 564 -1.60 -1.42 19.63
N GLY A 565 -2.72 -2.02 19.20
CA GLY A 565 -3.58 -2.87 20.02
C GLY A 565 -2.88 -4.19 20.38
N VAL A 566 -3.08 -4.68 21.61
CA VAL A 566 -2.20 -5.60 22.34
C VAL A 566 -2.66 -7.06 22.32
N CYS A 567 -1.75 -8.05 22.18
CA CYS A 567 -1.91 -9.42 22.70
C CYS A 567 -0.60 -10.30 22.73
N LEU A 568 0.18 -10.30 23.82
CA LEU A 568 1.18 -11.33 24.24
C LEU A 568 1.68 -12.39 23.20
N MET A 569 2.46 -11.96 22.20
CA MET A 569 3.31 -12.78 21.29
C MET A 569 4.28 -11.87 20.48
N TYR A 570 4.58 -10.68 21.01
CA TYR A 570 4.67 -9.42 20.24
C TYR A 570 6.09 -8.88 19.96
N VAL A 571 7.14 -9.57 20.41
CA VAL A 571 8.51 -9.01 20.42
C VAL A 571 9.18 -9.04 19.04
N VAL A 572 9.23 -10.22 18.44
CA VAL A 572 9.81 -10.43 17.10
C VAL A 572 8.97 -9.69 16.04
N GLU A 573 7.66 -9.59 16.26
CA GLU A 573 6.74 -8.88 15.37
C GLU A 573 6.98 -7.37 15.33
N ILE A 574 7.34 -6.72 16.45
CA ILE A 574 7.72 -5.30 16.43
C ILE A 574 8.97 -5.09 15.59
N SER A 575 10.01 -5.92 15.79
CA SER A 575 11.23 -5.86 14.98
C SER A 575 10.94 -6.09 13.50
N ARG A 576 10.09 -7.07 13.17
CA ARG A 576 9.61 -7.33 11.80
C ARG A 576 8.89 -6.12 11.23
N GLU A 577 8.00 -5.49 11.99
CA GLU A 577 7.24 -4.33 11.51
C GLU A 577 8.14 -3.11 11.26
N LEU A 578 9.05 -2.80 12.18
CA LEU A 578 10.04 -1.73 11.98
C LEU A 578 10.86 -1.95 10.70
N LEU A 579 11.31 -3.19 10.47
CA LEU A 579 12.07 -3.56 9.27
C LEU A 579 11.19 -3.58 8.00
N ARG A 580 9.93 -3.99 8.13
CA ARG A 580 8.95 -3.98 7.02
C ARG A 580 8.71 -2.56 6.53
N GLN A 581 8.67 -1.60 7.46
CA GLN A 581 8.51 -0.17 7.20
C GLN A 581 9.81 0.54 6.82
N ALA A 582 10.99 -0.06 6.98
CA ALA A 582 12.25 0.61 6.71
C ALA A 582 12.53 0.79 5.19
N ASP A 583 12.87 2.01 4.77
CA ASP A 583 13.35 2.29 3.41
C ASP A 583 14.59 1.46 3.08
N GLY A 584 14.67 0.97 1.85
CA GLY A 584 15.82 0.17 1.40
C GLY A 584 15.95 -1.22 2.05
N VAL A 585 14.95 -1.68 2.82
CA VAL A 585 14.93 -2.98 3.49
C VAL A 585 13.74 -3.82 3.03
N ASP A 586 14.00 -5.05 2.62
CA ASP A 586 13.01 -6.07 2.35
C ASP A 586 12.99 -7.11 3.47
N LEU A 587 11.86 -7.21 4.19
CA LEU A 587 11.67 -8.25 5.19
C LEU A 587 11.38 -9.59 4.48
N VAL A 588 12.30 -10.54 4.61
CA VAL A 588 12.23 -11.90 4.07
C VAL A 588 12.34 -12.85 5.25
N ASP A 589 11.26 -13.04 6.00
CA ASP A 589 11.28 -13.80 7.26
C ASP A 589 10.04 -14.68 7.44
N ASP A 590 10.04 -15.83 6.77
CA ASP A 590 9.04 -16.89 6.97
C ASP A 590 9.74 -18.27 6.99
N PRO A 591 10.32 -18.65 8.15
CA PRO A 591 11.02 -19.91 8.30
C PRO A 591 10.15 -21.15 8.06
N ALA A 592 8.83 -21.08 8.33
CA ALA A 592 7.91 -22.19 8.15
C ALA A 592 7.79 -22.59 6.67
N ASN A 593 7.85 -21.60 5.77
CA ASN A 593 7.85 -21.81 4.32
C ASN A 593 9.25 -21.74 3.69
N LYS A 594 10.32 -21.81 4.50
CA LYS A 594 11.73 -21.76 4.06
C LYS A 594 12.09 -20.47 3.30
N VAL A 595 11.52 -19.34 3.72
CA VAL A 595 11.78 -18.01 3.15
C VAL A 595 12.65 -17.21 4.11
N TYR A 596 13.87 -16.92 3.69
CA TYR A 596 14.88 -16.16 4.44
C TYR A 596 15.86 -15.49 3.47
N PRO A 597 16.65 -14.48 3.93
CA PRO A 597 17.59 -13.79 3.07
C PRO A 597 18.66 -14.75 2.56
N MET A 598 19.02 -14.62 1.28
CA MET A 598 20.06 -15.42 0.66
C MET A 598 20.83 -14.58 -0.37
N PRO A 599 22.15 -14.77 -0.52
CA PRO A 599 22.92 -14.08 -1.55
C PRO A 599 22.33 -14.24 -2.96
N LEU A 600 21.77 -15.42 -3.25
CA LEU A 600 21.10 -15.73 -4.52
C LEU A 600 19.94 -14.77 -4.81
N ASN A 601 19.15 -14.43 -3.79
CA ASN A 601 17.96 -13.58 -3.93
C ASN A 601 18.33 -12.09 -3.85
N ALA A 602 19.30 -11.73 -3.02
CA ALA A 602 19.73 -10.36 -2.80
C ALA A 602 20.59 -9.80 -3.95
N THR A 603 21.20 -10.67 -4.77
CA THR A 603 22.02 -10.25 -5.91
C THR A 603 21.23 -9.37 -6.89
N ALA A 604 21.86 -8.29 -7.31
CA ALA A 604 21.35 -7.27 -8.22
C ALA A 604 20.10 -6.51 -7.74
N LYS A 605 19.71 -6.66 -6.46
CA LYS A 605 18.65 -5.86 -5.84
C LYS A 605 19.23 -4.59 -5.20
N TYR A 606 18.40 -3.55 -5.16
CA TYR A 606 18.73 -2.28 -4.50
C TYR A 606 18.54 -2.33 -2.99
N ASN A 607 17.54 -3.07 -2.52
CA ASN A 607 17.24 -3.23 -1.09
C ASN A 607 18.11 -4.34 -0.47
N VAL A 608 18.33 -4.25 0.84
CA VAL A 608 18.87 -5.35 1.64
C VAL A 608 17.75 -6.25 2.12
N GLU A 609 17.95 -7.56 2.10
CA GLU A 609 17.04 -8.53 2.66
C GLU A 609 17.38 -8.79 4.13
N VAL A 610 16.37 -8.81 5.00
CA VAL A 610 16.54 -9.08 6.44
C VAL A 610 15.54 -10.14 6.89
N GLY A 611 15.98 -11.09 7.71
CA GLY A 611 15.12 -12.15 8.23
C GLY A 611 15.83 -13.03 9.24
N ARG A 612 15.31 -14.23 9.48
CA ARG A 612 15.71 -15.11 10.58
C ARG A 612 15.65 -14.42 11.93
N ILE A 613 14.72 -13.48 12.09
CA ILE A 613 14.61 -12.63 13.26
C ILE A 613 14.04 -13.46 14.41
N ARG A 614 14.73 -13.45 15.53
CA ARG A 614 14.32 -14.18 16.75
C ARG A 614 14.99 -13.57 17.97
N GLN A 615 14.39 -13.79 19.12
CA GLN A 615 15.01 -13.45 20.40
C GLN A 615 16.33 -14.22 20.56
N SER A 616 17.38 -13.52 20.99
CA SER A 616 18.67 -14.16 21.24
C SER A 616 18.67 -14.85 22.60
N VAL A 617 19.02 -16.14 22.61
CA VAL A 617 19.13 -16.93 23.86
C VAL A 617 20.32 -16.53 24.74
N VAL A 618 21.22 -15.66 24.24
CA VAL A 618 22.40 -15.20 24.96
C VAL A 618 22.12 -13.95 25.80
N PHE A 619 21.19 -13.11 25.35
CA PHE A 619 20.89 -11.81 25.97
C PHE A 619 19.42 -11.69 26.38
N ASP A 620 18.69 -12.81 26.41
CA ASP A 620 17.29 -12.92 26.81
C ASP A 620 16.42 -11.80 26.21
N ASP A 621 15.70 -11.07 27.07
CA ASP A 621 14.79 -9.99 26.69
C ASP A 621 15.49 -8.76 26.10
N HIS A 622 16.81 -8.69 26.11
CA HIS A 622 17.58 -7.61 25.50
C HIS A 622 18.25 -8.01 24.18
N GLY A 623 18.05 -9.25 23.75
CA GLY A 623 18.76 -9.88 22.65
C GLY A 623 17.93 -10.09 21.39
N LEU A 624 18.50 -9.76 20.22
CA LEU A 624 17.94 -10.15 18.93
C LEU A 624 19.01 -10.79 18.05
N ASP A 625 18.67 -11.91 17.42
CA ASP A 625 19.44 -12.48 16.32
C ASP A 625 18.72 -12.19 15.00
N LEU A 626 19.47 -11.84 13.97
CA LEU A 626 18.99 -11.63 12.61
C LEU A 626 20.03 -12.07 11.57
N PHE A 627 19.56 -12.29 10.36
CA PHE A 627 20.39 -12.55 9.18
C PHE A 627 20.08 -11.50 8.12
N VAL A 628 21.14 -10.94 7.54
CA VAL A 628 21.04 -9.89 6.51
C VAL A 628 21.72 -10.38 5.24
N SER A 629 21.18 -10.04 4.08
CA SER A 629 21.84 -10.24 2.78
C SER A 629 21.62 -9.05 1.86
N GLY A 630 22.66 -8.55 1.20
CA GLY A 630 22.56 -7.39 0.30
C GLY A 630 23.61 -7.41 -0.80
N ASP A 631 23.25 -6.88 -1.97
CA ASP A 631 24.21 -6.70 -3.06
C ASP A 631 25.25 -5.63 -2.70
N GLN A 632 26.46 -6.07 -2.45
CA GLN A 632 27.52 -5.20 -1.95
C GLN A 632 28.09 -4.27 -3.05
N LEU A 633 27.93 -4.60 -4.34
CA LEU A 633 28.34 -3.70 -5.43
C LEU A 633 27.32 -2.57 -5.62
N LEU A 634 26.04 -2.84 -5.32
CA LEU A 634 24.98 -1.85 -5.37
C LEU A 634 24.86 -1.15 -4.01
N ARG A 635 24.02 -1.65 -3.11
CA ARG A 635 23.74 -1.00 -1.82
C ARG A 635 25.00 -0.81 -0.99
N GLY A 636 25.95 -1.74 -1.08
CA GLY A 636 27.23 -1.62 -0.38
C GLY A 636 28.23 -0.63 -1.00
N ALA A 637 28.00 -0.13 -2.21
CA ALA A 637 28.95 0.75 -2.89
C ALA A 637 28.25 1.73 -3.85
N ALA A 638 28.00 1.31 -5.10
CA ALA A 638 27.62 2.21 -6.18
C ALA A 638 26.25 2.87 -5.97
N LEU A 639 25.25 2.12 -5.51
CA LEU A 639 23.91 2.67 -5.28
C LEU A 639 23.93 3.66 -4.12
N ASN A 640 24.61 3.35 -3.01
CA ASN A 640 24.69 4.29 -1.90
C ASN A 640 25.35 5.61 -2.31
N ALA A 641 26.42 5.54 -3.11
CA ALA A 641 27.06 6.74 -3.66
C ALA A 641 26.09 7.56 -4.52
N VAL A 642 25.32 6.92 -5.41
CA VAL A 642 24.29 7.60 -6.21
C VAL A 642 23.20 8.22 -5.32
N LEU A 643 22.73 7.50 -4.31
CA LEU A 643 21.71 8.01 -3.37
C LEU A 643 22.22 9.20 -2.56
N ILE A 644 23.52 9.26 -2.22
CA ILE A 644 24.14 10.46 -1.61
C ILE A 644 24.00 11.65 -2.56
N ALA A 645 24.32 11.48 -3.85
CA ALA A 645 24.18 12.55 -4.84
C ALA A 645 22.72 12.99 -5.00
N GLU A 646 21.78 12.04 -5.06
CA GLU A 646 20.34 12.31 -5.16
C GLU A 646 19.81 13.05 -3.92
N TYR A 647 20.24 12.65 -2.73
CA TYR A 647 19.90 13.32 -1.47
C TYR A 647 20.39 14.77 -1.47
N ILE A 648 21.62 15.03 -1.92
CA ILE A 648 22.15 16.40 -2.03
C ILE A 648 21.32 17.23 -3.01
N ALA A 649 20.94 16.65 -4.15
CA ALA A 649 20.15 17.34 -5.17
C ALA A 649 18.70 17.62 -4.71
N LYS A 650 18.11 16.71 -3.92
CA LYS A 650 16.77 16.84 -3.36
C LYS A 650 16.71 16.17 -1.98
N PRO A 651 16.97 16.93 -0.90
CA PRO A 651 16.95 16.37 0.44
C PRO A 651 15.56 15.85 0.80
N TYR A 652 15.53 14.71 1.47
CA TYR A 652 14.33 14.14 2.07
C TYR A 652 14.56 13.97 3.58
N PRO A 653 13.50 14.00 4.40
CA PRO A 653 13.66 13.76 5.83
C PRO A 653 14.28 12.38 6.06
N SER A 654 15.27 12.29 6.96
CA SER A 654 15.92 11.05 7.41
C SER A 654 14.99 10.22 8.29
N LYS A 655 13.85 9.82 7.72
CA LYS A 655 12.89 8.93 8.37
C LYS A 655 12.89 7.64 7.57
N PHE A 656 13.45 6.59 8.15
CA PHE A 656 13.38 5.20 7.68
C PHE A 656 11.92 4.72 7.65
N THR A 657 11.15 5.24 6.70
CA THR A 657 9.75 4.92 6.51
C THR A 657 9.57 4.82 5.01
N LYS A 658 9.37 3.59 4.50
CA LYS A 658 9.10 3.23 3.10
C LYS A 658 8.28 4.33 2.47
N GLN A 659 8.97 5.25 1.80
CA GLN A 659 8.34 6.42 1.21
C GLN A 659 7.32 5.96 0.20
#